data_AF-A0A0G0N9T9-F1
#
_entry.id   AF-A0A0G0N9T9-F1
#
_cell.length_a   1.000
_cell.length_b   1.000
_cell.length_c   1.000
_cell.angle_alpha   90.00
_cell.angle_beta   90.00
_cell.angle_gamma   90.00
#
_symmetry.space_group_name_H-M   'P 1'
#
loop_
_entity.id
_entity.type
_entity.pdbx_description
1 polymer ?
#
loop_
_entity_poly.entity_id
_entity_poly.type
_entity_poly.pdbx_seq_one_letter_code
_entity_poly.pdbx_strand_id
1 'polypeptide(L)'
;MTNEAFKNAYAKLNPQQKTAVDTIEGPVMVIAGPGTGKTQILTLRIANILRTTDMEPSSVLALTFTESGVASMRRRLMDLIGGPAYSVAINTFHGFCNDVIKDYPEEFPRIIGSENITDVDQIRILEDAIETIPLAELRPFGDTLHYLGAILMAINELKREGVSADRFTQEVDKERERFEHIEDLYHDKGAHKGKMKGHYQKLDKSIRKNAELALVYAYYQKRLTDDKKYDYSDMIMEVLEVLTTNKNLLLMLQEQYQYILVDEHQDTNNAQNKIIELLCNFHPNPNLFVVGDEKQAIYRFQGASLENFLYFKNLYPEAVLIVLEENYRSTQTILDSAHNVIPGKKELKANVAHTEAPIRIFNCADEQVERYLIAKDIANHIAAGVAADEIAVLYRNNRDMDPIADMLQKMQIPFTVSSDQDILEDEDIRKLLMLLRAVNEFGSQESFIEAMHVDFLGIDPLDLYKVMDYANRSKVSVYEVARSLDVLQTPDLKLEKPQIINAWYGKIAQWSVVSRNKGLAELFEIVMRESGFLGHILASENPVEKIEVVGGLFEEIKKLIEAHREYGLADFFAYIETLKTHNIRIKKSIAGHGSGKVRLMTAHKSKGLEFEYVYIINAFDGHWGNKRKKTGFELPKRLFSLAGSDFTEEEDENADERRLFYVALTRAKKEIVITYAAINSNGRAQLPSQFIGELREDLLTQADAAPYEAELGAQKELLFAPRMLSGVDIKDKEYIRELFLRNGFSVTALNNYLECPWKYFYTNLLRIPKAPSKHQMYGIAIHSALKDFFDTIKEREVDKQFLLDKFTYYLTRQPLVKSEYEESLAKGLKALGGYYDTYKGAWRINALTEFAVNGIMLTPEIRLTGKIDKIEFIGAGNEVNVVDYKTGKPKSRNDIEGNTQASEGNIKRQLIFYKLLLDRHEDGKYRMLSGDIDFIEPNERGVYRKEMFEIVPEELTALEEEIKRVGQEILDGIFWEKRCDDAECEYCALRDMMQ
;
A
#
# COMPACT_ATOMS: atom_id res chain seq x y z
N MET A 1 -5.99 -46.26 -22.58
CA MET A 1 -4.86 -45.72 -21.81
C MET A 1 -3.57 -45.95 -22.58
N THR A 2 -2.79 -44.90 -22.84
CA THR A 2 -1.45 -44.98 -23.44
C THR A 2 -0.46 -45.61 -22.47
N ASN A 3 -0.53 -46.95 -22.36
CA ASN A 3 0.22 -47.78 -21.41
C ASN A 3 1.76 -47.55 -21.48
N GLU A 4 2.25 -47.05 -22.61
CA GLU A 4 3.67 -46.79 -22.84
C GLU A 4 4.20 -45.54 -22.10
N ALA A 5 3.44 -44.43 -22.09
CA ALA A 5 3.84 -43.20 -21.39
C ALA A 5 3.95 -43.43 -19.88
N PHE A 6 2.95 -44.11 -19.30
CA PHE A 6 2.98 -44.54 -17.90
C PHE A 6 4.18 -45.44 -17.60
N LYS A 7 4.40 -46.50 -18.38
CA LYS A 7 5.53 -47.43 -18.17
C LYS A 7 6.88 -46.72 -18.21
N ASN A 8 7.06 -45.80 -19.15
CA ASN A 8 8.30 -45.03 -19.29
C ASN A 8 8.54 -44.09 -18.11
N ALA A 9 7.49 -43.41 -17.63
CA ALA A 9 7.59 -42.53 -16.47
C ALA A 9 7.77 -43.31 -15.15
N TYR A 10 7.06 -44.43 -14.98
CA TYR A 10 7.16 -45.32 -13.82
C TYR A 10 8.54 -46.01 -13.72
N ALA A 11 9.15 -46.38 -14.85
CA ALA A 11 10.48 -47.00 -14.88
C ALA A 11 11.58 -46.10 -14.30
N LYS A 12 11.40 -44.76 -14.36
CA LYS A 12 12.34 -43.77 -13.83
C LYS A 12 12.23 -43.55 -12.32
N LEU A 13 11.19 -44.09 -11.67
CA LEU A 13 10.96 -43.90 -10.24
C LEU A 13 11.95 -44.72 -9.40
N ASN A 14 12.44 -44.11 -8.32
CA ASN A 14 13.20 -44.82 -7.29
C ASN A 14 12.28 -45.73 -6.43
N PRO A 15 12.82 -46.62 -5.58
CA PRO A 15 12.01 -47.55 -4.79
C PRO A 15 10.95 -46.87 -3.91
N GLN A 16 11.29 -45.77 -3.24
CA GLN A 16 10.38 -45.03 -2.36
C GLN A 16 9.24 -44.36 -3.15
N GLN A 17 9.58 -43.77 -4.30
CA GLN A 17 8.59 -43.20 -5.22
C GLN A 17 7.66 -44.28 -5.79
N LYS A 18 8.17 -45.48 -6.10
CA LYS A 18 7.33 -46.62 -6.50
C LYS A 18 6.39 -47.04 -5.39
N THR A 19 6.86 -47.16 -4.14
CA THR A 19 5.98 -47.42 -2.99
C THR A 19 4.87 -46.36 -2.89
N ALA A 20 5.20 -45.07 -3.08
CA ALA A 20 4.21 -44.00 -3.05
C ALA A 20 3.17 -44.08 -4.19
N VAL A 21 3.53 -44.63 -5.35
CA VAL A 21 2.60 -44.84 -6.49
C VAL A 21 1.80 -46.14 -6.35
N ASP A 22 2.39 -47.19 -5.76
CA ASP A 22 1.83 -48.54 -5.74
C ASP A 22 0.93 -48.81 -4.53
N THR A 23 1.17 -48.16 -3.39
CA THR A 23 0.36 -48.31 -2.17
C THR A 23 -0.95 -47.53 -2.30
N ILE A 24 -1.86 -47.97 -3.18
CA ILE A 24 -3.09 -47.22 -3.52
C ILE A 24 -4.17 -47.23 -2.43
N GLU A 25 -4.19 -48.27 -1.59
CA GLU A 25 -5.15 -48.43 -0.49
C GLU A 25 -4.62 -47.91 0.84
N GLY A 26 -5.53 -47.40 1.68
CA GLY A 26 -5.26 -46.90 3.02
C GLY A 26 -4.60 -45.51 3.06
N PRO A 27 -4.41 -44.94 4.27
CA PRO A 27 -3.84 -43.62 4.43
C PRO A 27 -2.33 -43.67 4.20
N VAL A 28 -1.84 -42.77 3.35
CA VAL A 28 -0.43 -42.66 2.99
C VAL A 28 0.03 -41.22 3.14
N MET A 29 1.16 -41.04 3.80
CA MET A 29 1.80 -39.75 3.97
C MET A 29 3.19 -39.76 3.34
N VAL A 30 3.42 -38.87 2.38
CA VAL A 30 4.73 -38.69 1.74
C VAL A 30 5.38 -37.40 2.21
N ILE A 31 6.48 -37.53 2.94
CA ILE A 31 7.36 -36.41 3.27
C ILE A 31 8.33 -36.22 2.10
N ALA A 32 8.17 -35.12 1.39
CA ALA A 32 8.83 -34.88 0.12
C ALA A 32 9.37 -33.46 0.04
N GLY A 33 10.69 -33.32 0.22
CA GLY A 33 11.39 -32.04 0.10
C GLY A 33 11.27 -31.40 -1.29
N PRO A 34 11.78 -30.17 -1.47
CA PRO A 34 11.77 -29.51 -2.78
C PRO A 34 12.58 -30.36 -3.77
N GLY A 35 12.13 -30.41 -5.04
CA GLY A 35 12.83 -31.15 -6.10
C GLY A 35 12.78 -32.68 -6.02
N THR A 36 12.01 -33.30 -5.11
CA THR A 36 11.93 -34.77 -4.95
C THR A 36 10.94 -35.48 -5.90
N GLY A 37 10.23 -34.72 -6.75
CA GLY A 37 9.28 -35.26 -7.73
C GLY A 37 7.83 -35.40 -7.25
N LYS A 38 7.39 -34.64 -6.23
CA LYS A 38 6.01 -34.63 -5.67
C LYS A 38 4.91 -34.74 -6.73
N THR A 39 4.86 -33.80 -7.67
CA THR A 39 3.82 -33.74 -8.71
C THR A 39 3.85 -34.97 -9.63
N GLN A 40 5.03 -35.52 -9.92
CA GLN A 40 5.15 -36.73 -10.76
C GLN A 40 4.56 -37.94 -10.05
N ILE A 41 4.79 -38.09 -8.74
CA ILE A 41 4.25 -39.18 -7.92
C ILE A 41 2.74 -39.07 -7.87
N LEU A 42 2.19 -37.89 -7.60
CA LEU A 42 0.74 -37.65 -7.57
C LEU A 42 0.07 -38.08 -8.88
N THR A 43 0.57 -37.60 -10.03
CA THR A 43 -0.04 -37.93 -11.32
C THR A 43 0.13 -39.40 -11.71
N LEU A 44 1.26 -40.02 -11.38
CA LEU A 44 1.46 -41.45 -11.62
C LEU A 44 0.61 -42.30 -10.70
N ARG A 45 0.39 -41.89 -9.45
CA ARG A 45 -0.52 -42.57 -8.53
C ARG A 45 -1.95 -42.55 -9.04
N ILE A 46 -2.45 -41.40 -9.49
CA ILE A 46 -3.79 -41.29 -10.11
C ILE A 46 -3.89 -42.22 -11.33
N ALA A 47 -2.90 -42.17 -12.22
CA ALA A 47 -2.85 -43.06 -13.38
C ALA A 47 -2.80 -44.55 -12.99
N ASN A 48 -2.11 -44.88 -11.88
CA ASN A 48 -2.03 -46.25 -11.37
C ASN A 48 -3.37 -46.71 -10.79
N ILE A 49 -4.03 -45.89 -9.97
CA ILE A 49 -5.38 -46.16 -9.42
C ILE A 49 -6.35 -46.52 -10.55
N LEU A 50 -6.44 -45.67 -11.58
CA LEU A 50 -7.35 -45.89 -12.71
C LEU A 50 -6.97 -47.10 -13.57
N ARG A 51 -5.71 -47.55 -13.51
CA ARG A 51 -5.21 -48.70 -14.26
C ARG A 51 -5.42 -50.02 -13.51
N THR A 52 -5.35 -50.00 -12.18
CA THR A 52 -5.40 -51.22 -11.34
C THR A 52 -6.76 -51.48 -10.71
N THR A 53 -7.64 -50.49 -10.72
CA THR A 53 -8.99 -50.57 -10.14
C THR A 53 -10.04 -50.35 -11.23
N ASP A 54 -11.28 -50.74 -10.96
CA ASP A 54 -12.45 -50.48 -11.81
C ASP A 54 -13.10 -49.11 -11.51
N MET A 55 -12.36 -48.19 -10.89
CA MET A 55 -12.88 -46.88 -10.51
C MET A 55 -12.94 -45.92 -11.71
N GLU A 56 -14.02 -45.15 -11.77
CA GLU A 56 -14.15 -44.07 -12.74
C GLU A 56 -13.20 -42.90 -12.40
N PRO A 57 -12.70 -42.15 -13.40
CA PRO A 57 -11.85 -40.97 -13.17
C PRO A 57 -12.46 -39.95 -12.19
N SER A 58 -13.78 -39.79 -12.21
CA SER A 58 -14.53 -38.88 -11.33
C SER A 58 -14.53 -39.31 -9.86
N SER A 59 -14.13 -40.54 -9.56
CA SER A 59 -14.01 -41.03 -8.18
C SER A 59 -12.70 -40.65 -7.50
N VAL A 60 -11.81 -39.97 -8.22
CA VAL A 60 -10.54 -39.46 -7.71
C VAL A 60 -10.62 -37.95 -7.53
N LEU A 61 -10.43 -37.48 -6.30
CA LEU A 61 -10.30 -36.07 -5.94
C LEU A 61 -8.83 -35.73 -5.66
N ALA A 62 -8.26 -34.80 -6.41
CA ALA A 62 -6.93 -34.26 -6.20
C ALA A 62 -7.01 -32.78 -5.84
N LEU A 63 -6.59 -32.44 -4.63
CA LEU A 63 -6.58 -31.09 -4.08
C LEU A 63 -5.17 -30.50 -4.10
N THR A 64 -5.06 -29.25 -4.53
CA THR A 64 -3.79 -28.48 -4.57
C THR A 64 -4.01 -27.09 -3.98
N PHE A 65 -2.95 -26.44 -3.52
CA PHE A 65 -3.03 -25.09 -2.97
C PHE A 65 -3.17 -24.01 -4.05
N THR A 66 -2.62 -24.22 -5.26
CA THR A 66 -2.59 -23.19 -6.33
C THR A 66 -3.25 -23.64 -7.63
N GLU A 67 -3.81 -22.68 -8.37
CA GLU A 67 -4.34 -22.88 -9.73
C GLU A 67 -3.25 -23.32 -10.73
N SER A 68 -2.01 -22.85 -10.56
CA SER A 68 -0.87 -23.34 -11.35
C SER A 68 -0.58 -24.81 -11.09
N GLY A 69 -0.78 -25.29 -9.85
CA GLY A 69 -0.72 -26.69 -9.48
C GLY A 69 -1.80 -27.50 -10.20
N VAL A 70 -3.04 -27.01 -10.25
CA VAL A 70 -4.16 -27.65 -10.98
C VAL A 70 -3.80 -27.83 -12.45
N ALA A 71 -3.39 -26.74 -13.12
CA ALA A 71 -3.05 -26.77 -14.53
C ALA A 71 -1.86 -27.69 -14.84
N SER A 72 -0.82 -27.67 -14.00
CA SER A 72 0.36 -28.54 -14.13
C SER A 72 0.01 -30.01 -13.96
N MET A 73 -0.75 -30.36 -12.91
CA MET A 73 -1.16 -31.72 -12.63
C MET A 73 -2.07 -32.27 -13.74
N ARG A 74 -3.04 -31.47 -14.19
CA ARG A 74 -3.95 -31.82 -15.30
C ARG A 74 -3.18 -32.09 -16.59
N ARG A 75 -2.26 -31.20 -16.98
CA ARG A 75 -1.44 -31.38 -18.19
C ARG A 75 -0.62 -32.68 -18.14
N ARG A 76 0.07 -32.91 -17.02
CA ARG A 76 0.86 -34.15 -16.83
C ARG A 76 -0.01 -35.40 -16.86
N LEU A 77 -1.19 -35.36 -16.24
CA LEU A 77 -2.11 -36.48 -16.26
C LEU A 77 -2.66 -36.75 -17.68
N MET A 78 -2.94 -35.70 -18.45
CA MET A 78 -3.31 -35.83 -19.87
C MET A 78 -2.23 -36.53 -20.68
N ASP A 79 -0.94 -36.22 -20.45
CA ASP A 79 0.17 -36.89 -21.12
C ASP A 79 0.26 -38.39 -20.75
N LEU A 80 -0.19 -38.77 -19.56
CA LEU A 80 -0.14 -40.16 -19.06
C LEU A 80 -1.33 -41.01 -19.51
N ILE A 81 -2.56 -40.52 -19.33
CA ILE A 81 -3.80 -41.29 -19.53
C ILE A 81 -4.70 -40.78 -20.66
N GLY A 82 -4.43 -39.61 -21.23
CA GLY A 82 -5.20 -39.02 -22.31
C GLY A 82 -6.50 -38.36 -21.85
N GLY A 83 -7.56 -38.48 -22.66
CA GLY A 83 -8.88 -37.88 -22.43
C GLY A 83 -9.50 -38.09 -21.03
N PRO A 84 -9.39 -39.28 -20.38
CA PRO A 84 -9.92 -39.49 -19.03
C PRO A 84 -9.38 -38.53 -17.97
N ALA A 85 -8.23 -37.89 -18.20
CA ALA A 85 -7.68 -36.88 -17.29
C ALA A 85 -8.61 -35.67 -17.06
N TYR A 86 -9.49 -35.34 -18.03
CA TYR A 86 -10.47 -34.26 -17.88
C TYR A 86 -11.59 -34.58 -16.90
N SER A 87 -11.83 -35.87 -16.65
CA SER A 87 -12.89 -36.34 -15.75
C SER A 87 -12.40 -36.55 -14.31
N VAL A 88 -11.09 -36.43 -14.06
CA VAL A 88 -10.54 -36.44 -12.70
C VAL A 88 -10.78 -35.08 -12.05
N ALA A 89 -11.34 -35.08 -10.84
CA ALA A 89 -11.58 -33.87 -10.08
C ALA A 89 -10.25 -33.32 -9.53
N ILE A 90 -9.58 -32.46 -10.31
CA ILE A 90 -8.34 -31.78 -9.91
C ILE A 90 -8.67 -30.30 -9.63
N ASN A 91 -8.69 -29.91 -8.37
CA ASN A 91 -9.18 -28.61 -7.93
C ASN A 91 -8.27 -27.98 -6.86
N THR A 92 -8.36 -26.66 -6.71
CA THR A 92 -7.99 -26.02 -5.44
C THR A 92 -9.06 -26.31 -4.38
N PHE A 93 -8.78 -26.13 -3.09
CA PHE A 93 -9.82 -26.28 -2.05
C PHE A 93 -11.03 -25.39 -2.32
N HIS A 94 -10.78 -24.15 -2.74
CA HIS A 94 -11.84 -23.21 -3.10
C HIS A 94 -12.57 -23.63 -4.39
N GLY A 95 -11.85 -24.10 -5.40
CA GLY A 95 -12.46 -24.67 -6.60
C GLY A 95 -13.39 -25.84 -6.27
N PHE A 96 -12.94 -26.75 -5.39
CA PHE A 96 -13.75 -27.86 -4.91
C PHE A 96 -14.99 -27.40 -4.15
N CYS A 97 -14.86 -26.49 -3.18
CA CYS A 97 -16.02 -25.95 -2.46
C CYS A 97 -17.01 -25.25 -3.42
N ASN A 98 -16.51 -24.49 -4.39
CA ASN A 98 -17.34 -23.87 -5.42
C ASN A 98 -18.09 -24.92 -6.26
N ASP A 99 -17.43 -26.02 -6.64
CA ASP A 99 -18.06 -27.09 -7.43
C ASP A 99 -19.16 -27.78 -6.62
N VAL A 100 -18.90 -28.10 -5.34
CA VAL A 100 -19.92 -28.65 -4.43
C VAL A 100 -21.14 -27.73 -4.32
N ILE A 101 -20.94 -26.42 -4.18
CA ILE A 101 -22.05 -25.45 -4.11
C ILE A 101 -22.84 -25.40 -5.43
N LYS A 102 -22.16 -25.46 -6.57
CA LYS A 102 -22.80 -25.42 -7.89
C LYS A 102 -23.57 -26.70 -8.22
N ASP A 103 -23.07 -27.85 -7.78
CA ASP A 103 -23.66 -29.16 -8.07
C ASP A 103 -24.86 -29.45 -7.15
N TYR A 104 -24.87 -28.88 -5.94
CA TYR A 104 -25.94 -29.07 -4.94
C TYR A 104 -26.53 -27.75 -4.42
N PRO A 105 -27.01 -26.84 -5.29
CA PRO A 105 -27.41 -25.49 -4.91
C PRO A 105 -28.53 -25.46 -3.86
N GLU A 106 -29.42 -26.45 -3.86
CA GLU A 106 -30.50 -26.59 -2.87
C GLU A 106 -30.01 -26.74 -1.43
N GLU A 107 -28.77 -27.21 -1.23
CA GLU A 107 -28.16 -27.40 0.09
C GLU A 107 -27.43 -26.14 0.59
N PHE A 108 -27.28 -25.12 -0.26
CA PHE A 108 -26.57 -23.87 0.05
C PHE A 108 -27.45 -22.62 -0.10
N PRO A 109 -28.60 -22.53 0.60
CA PRO A 109 -29.56 -21.43 0.44
C PRO A 109 -28.98 -20.05 0.81
N ARG A 110 -27.89 -20.00 1.60
CA ARG A 110 -27.21 -18.76 1.96
C ARG A 110 -26.35 -18.21 0.80
N ILE A 111 -25.67 -19.09 0.05
CA ILE A 111 -24.78 -18.67 -1.04
C ILE A 111 -25.54 -18.53 -2.36
N ILE A 112 -26.53 -19.39 -2.63
CA ILE A 112 -27.26 -19.34 -3.89
C ILE A 112 -28.05 -18.04 -4.02
N GLY A 113 -27.74 -17.29 -5.09
CA GLY A 113 -28.33 -15.98 -5.35
C GLY A 113 -27.72 -14.84 -4.53
N SER A 114 -26.65 -15.11 -3.77
CA SER A 114 -25.85 -14.09 -3.09
C SER A 114 -24.67 -13.63 -3.94
N GLU A 115 -24.20 -12.41 -3.70
CA GLU A 115 -23.09 -11.78 -4.42
C GLU A 115 -21.77 -11.92 -3.64
N ASN A 116 -20.67 -12.21 -4.33
CA ASN A 116 -19.35 -12.21 -3.71
C ASN A 116 -18.88 -10.78 -3.49
N ILE A 117 -18.38 -10.47 -2.29
CA ILE A 117 -17.95 -9.12 -1.95
C ILE A 117 -16.47 -8.88 -2.24
N THR A 118 -16.13 -7.64 -2.56
CA THR A 118 -14.75 -7.19 -2.77
C THR A 118 -14.06 -6.85 -1.45
N ASP A 119 -12.74 -6.73 -1.44
CA ASP A 119 -11.98 -6.24 -0.26
C ASP A 119 -12.46 -4.84 0.18
N VAL A 120 -12.92 -4.00 -0.77
CA VAL A 120 -13.48 -2.68 -0.47
C VAL A 120 -14.85 -2.76 0.20
N ASP A 121 -15.70 -3.69 -0.22
CA ASP A 121 -16.95 -3.97 0.48
C ASP A 121 -16.68 -4.45 1.91
N GLN A 122 -15.66 -5.30 2.13
CA GLN A 122 -15.27 -5.75 3.48
C GLN A 122 -14.95 -4.55 4.37
N ILE A 123 -14.11 -3.63 3.88
CA ILE A 123 -13.74 -2.42 4.59
C ILE A 123 -14.96 -1.57 4.93
N ARG A 124 -15.85 -1.31 3.95
CA ARG A 124 -17.05 -0.49 4.17
C ARG A 124 -17.97 -1.06 5.24
N ILE A 125 -18.17 -2.37 5.26
CA ILE A 125 -18.97 -3.05 6.29
C ILE A 125 -18.31 -2.92 7.66
N LEU A 126 -16.97 -2.98 7.73
CA LEU A 126 -16.23 -2.81 8.98
C LEU A 126 -16.20 -1.35 9.47
N GLU A 127 -16.12 -0.37 8.57
CA GLU A 127 -16.28 1.06 8.91
C GLU A 127 -17.65 1.29 9.56
N ASP A 128 -18.71 0.81 8.92
CA ASP A 128 -20.08 0.89 9.44
C ASP A 128 -20.21 0.18 10.80
N ALA A 129 -19.57 -0.98 10.96
CA ALA A 129 -19.53 -1.71 12.23
C ALA A 129 -18.85 -0.90 13.35
N ILE A 130 -17.70 -0.28 13.06
CA ILE A 130 -16.94 0.53 14.03
C ILE A 130 -17.70 1.80 14.40
N GLU A 131 -18.42 2.39 13.45
CA GLU A 131 -19.22 3.59 13.68
C GLU A 131 -20.50 3.31 14.48
N THR A 132 -21.16 2.19 14.20
CA THR A 132 -22.46 1.81 14.76
C THR A 132 -22.34 1.13 16.13
N ILE A 133 -21.34 0.27 16.34
CA ILE A 133 -21.16 -0.46 17.59
C ILE A 133 -20.48 0.47 18.63
N PRO A 134 -20.97 0.50 19.89
CA PRO A 134 -20.30 1.23 20.96
C PRO A 134 -19.02 0.51 21.41
N LEU A 135 -17.91 0.75 20.69
CA LEU A 135 -16.58 0.19 20.96
C LEU A 135 -15.77 1.13 21.88
N ALA A 136 -15.14 0.59 22.93
CA ALA A 136 -14.29 1.33 23.86
C ALA A 136 -12.79 1.08 23.64
N GLU A 137 -12.39 -0.14 23.31
CA GLU A 137 -10.99 -0.52 23.07
C GLU A 137 -10.60 -0.40 21.59
N LEU A 138 -11.52 -0.70 20.68
CA LEU A 138 -11.28 -0.75 19.23
C LEU A 138 -11.61 0.54 18.47
N ARG A 139 -12.04 1.59 19.16
CA ARG A 139 -12.33 2.91 18.57
C ARG A 139 -11.63 4.04 19.37
N PRO A 140 -10.32 4.26 19.17
CA PRO A 140 -9.61 5.30 19.90
C PRO A 140 -10.01 6.71 19.43
N PHE A 141 -10.02 7.69 20.34
CA PHE A 141 -10.52 9.05 20.09
C PHE A 141 -9.78 9.83 18.99
N GLY A 142 -8.49 9.54 18.77
CA GLY A 142 -7.68 10.27 17.79
C GLY A 142 -7.82 9.78 16.35
N ASP A 143 -8.06 8.49 16.16
CA ASP A 143 -8.18 7.83 14.87
C ASP A 143 -9.20 6.69 15.01
N THR A 144 -10.45 6.96 14.65
CA THR A 144 -11.56 6.01 14.89
C THR A 144 -11.41 4.72 14.09
N LEU A 145 -10.66 4.74 12.98
CA LEU A 145 -10.45 3.58 12.10
C LEU A 145 -9.08 2.91 12.32
N HIS A 146 -8.34 3.31 13.36
CA HIS A 146 -6.99 2.81 13.64
C HIS A 146 -6.85 1.28 13.61
N TYR A 147 -7.87 0.56 14.10
CA TYR A 147 -7.86 -0.91 14.19
C TYR A 147 -8.49 -1.61 12.98
N LEU A 148 -9.02 -0.90 11.99
CA LEU A 148 -9.78 -1.49 10.88
C LEU A 148 -8.99 -2.59 10.15
N GLY A 149 -7.76 -2.29 9.73
CA GLY A 149 -6.91 -3.28 9.05
C GLY A 149 -6.60 -4.50 9.93
N ALA A 150 -6.39 -4.28 11.23
CA ALA A 150 -6.13 -5.37 12.18
C ALA A 150 -7.38 -6.23 12.42
N ILE A 151 -8.57 -5.62 12.46
CA ILE A 151 -9.86 -6.31 12.61
C ILE A 151 -10.11 -7.19 11.38
N LEU A 152 -9.90 -6.63 10.18
CA LEU A 152 -10.06 -7.37 8.93
C LEU A 152 -9.13 -8.58 8.87
N MET A 153 -7.85 -8.40 9.24
CA MET A 153 -6.89 -9.50 9.32
C MET A 153 -7.35 -10.58 10.30
N ALA A 154 -7.82 -10.21 11.49
CA ALA A 154 -8.25 -11.14 12.51
C ALA A 154 -9.52 -11.92 12.11
N ILE A 155 -10.50 -11.27 11.50
CA ILE A 155 -11.71 -11.94 10.98
C ILE A 155 -11.33 -12.95 9.89
N ASN A 156 -10.47 -12.56 8.96
CA ASN A 156 -10.00 -13.45 7.89
C ASN A 156 -9.21 -14.65 8.46
N GLU A 157 -8.40 -14.45 9.49
CA GLU A 157 -7.70 -15.52 10.20
C GLU A 157 -8.68 -16.49 10.88
N LEU A 158 -9.67 -15.98 11.63
CA LEU A 158 -10.70 -16.79 12.27
C LEU A 158 -11.50 -17.64 11.27
N LYS A 159 -11.92 -17.04 10.13
CA LYS A 159 -12.64 -17.76 9.08
C LYS A 159 -11.80 -18.86 8.43
N ARG A 160 -10.53 -18.58 8.12
CA ARG A 160 -9.60 -19.60 7.57
C ARG A 160 -9.44 -20.80 8.50
N GLU A 161 -9.61 -20.57 9.79
CA GLU A 161 -9.41 -21.56 10.84
C GLU A 161 -10.69 -22.32 11.20
N GLY A 162 -11.78 -22.08 10.47
CA GLY A 162 -13.05 -22.77 10.71
C GLY A 162 -13.78 -22.23 11.94
N VAL A 163 -13.51 -20.98 12.35
CA VAL A 163 -14.08 -20.37 13.54
C VAL A 163 -15.16 -19.37 13.14
N SER A 164 -16.42 -19.73 13.36
CA SER A 164 -17.56 -18.82 13.19
C SER A 164 -17.58 -17.73 14.27
N ALA A 165 -18.32 -16.64 14.01
CA ALA A 165 -18.49 -15.56 14.98
C ALA A 165 -19.06 -16.05 16.33
N ASP A 166 -20.00 -17.01 16.29
CA ASP A 166 -20.57 -17.62 17.50
C ASP A 166 -19.55 -18.45 18.27
N ARG A 167 -18.77 -19.28 17.56
CA ARG A 167 -17.71 -20.09 18.18
C ARG A 167 -16.62 -19.21 18.79
N PHE A 168 -16.26 -18.13 18.11
CA PHE A 168 -15.30 -17.15 18.63
C PHE A 168 -15.81 -16.49 19.91
N THR A 169 -17.07 -16.02 19.90
CA THR A 169 -17.73 -15.42 21.08
C THR A 169 -17.69 -16.37 22.28
N GLN A 170 -18.07 -17.63 22.08
CA GLN A 170 -18.05 -18.64 23.14
C GLN A 170 -16.65 -18.89 23.72
N GLU A 171 -15.59 -18.84 22.90
CA GLU A 171 -14.23 -19.05 23.40
C GLU A 171 -13.70 -17.84 24.15
N VAL A 172 -14.05 -16.62 23.72
CA VAL A 172 -13.72 -15.39 24.45
C VAL A 172 -14.42 -15.36 25.81
N ASP A 173 -15.69 -15.79 25.89
CA ASP A 173 -16.42 -15.89 27.16
C ASP A 173 -15.74 -16.89 28.11
N LYS A 174 -15.35 -18.07 27.61
CA LYS A 174 -14.59 -19.06 28.40
C LYS A 174 -13.22 -18.53 28.84
N GLU A 175 -12.53 -17.79 27.98
CA GLU A 175 -11.24 -17.18 28.33
C GLU A 175 -11.39 -16.15 29.44
N ARG A 176 -12.44 -15.34 29.38
CA ARG A 176 -12.81 -14.40 30.45
C ARG A 176 -13.13 -15.12 31.75
N GLU A 177 -13.95 -16.17 31.72
CA GLU A 177 -14.22 -16.99 32.92
C GLU A 177 -12.93 -17.54 33.50
N ARG A 178 -12.05 -18.13 32.68
CA ARG A 178 -10.74 -18.65 33.13
C ARG A 178 -9.88 -17.56 33.77
N PHE A 179 -9.85 -16.37 33.17
CA PHE A 179 -9.11 -15.22 33.69
C PHE A 179 -9.62 -14.79 35.07
N GLU A 180 -10.94 -14.73 35.27
CA GLU A 180 -11.57 -14.36 36.55
C GLU A 180 -11.31 -15.36 37.67
N HIS A 181 -11.01 -16.63 37.35
CA HIS A 181 -10.73 -17.70 38.32
C HIS A 181 -9.24 -17.88 38.65
N ILE A 182 -8.34 -17.01 38.16
CA ILE A 182 -6.92 -17.08 38.50
C ILE A 182 -6.70 -16.59 39.95
N GLU A 183 -6.19 -17.47 40.82
CA GLU A 183 -6.01 -17.15 42.25
C GLU A 183 -4.97 -16.04 42.51
N ASP A 184 -3.99 -15.87 41.62
CA ASP A 184 -2.81 -15.00 41.80
C ASP A 184 -2.87 -13.66 41.02
N LEU A 185 -4.08 -13.19 40.67
CA LEU A 185 -4.30 -11.99 39.85
C LEU A 185 -3.71 -10.70 40.45
N TYR A 186 -3.76 -10.58 41.77
CA TYR A 186 -3.44 -9.36 42.50
C TYR A 186 -2.18 -9.54 43.35
N HIS A 187 -1.44 -8.45 43.57
CA HIS A 187 -0.36 -8.48 44.54
C HIS A 187 -0.93 -8.65 45.96
N ASP A 188 -0.57 -9.73 46.65
CA ASP A 188 -1.04 -9.99 48.03
C ASP A 188 -0.30 -9.18 49.10
N LYS A 189 0.93 -8.71 48.81
CA LYS A 189 1.84 -8.06 49.77
C LYS A 189 2.64 -6.91 49.11
N GLY A 190 3.06 -5.94 49.91
CA GLY A 190 3.93 -4.82 49.49
C GLY A 190 3.19 -3.54 49.06
N ALA A 191 3.91 -2.56 48.52
CA ALA A 191 3.40 -1.23 48.13
C ALA A 191 2.34 -1.27 47.00
N HIS A 192 2.22 -2.40 46.30
CA HIS A 192 1.27 -2.63 45.21
C HIS A 192 0.09 -3.52 45.62
N LYS A 193 -0.12 -3.77 46.91
CA LYS A 193 -1.18 -4.66 47.40
C LYS A 193 -2.54 -4.29 46.83
N GLY A 194 -3.25 -5.25 46.24
CA GLY A 194 -4.55 -5.06 45.60
C GLY A 194 -4.50 -4.50 44.17
N LYS A 195 -3.31 -4.23 43.61
CA LYS A 195 -3.16 -3.95 42.17
C LYS A 195 -2.95 -5.25 41.39
N MET A 196 -3.55 -5.35 40.21
CA MET A 196 -3.37 -6.48 39.29
C MET A 196 -1.92 -6.51 38.77
N LYS A 197 -1.34 -7.70 38.66
CA LYS A 197 0.04 -7.87 38.14
C LYS A 197 0.13 -7.47 36.67
N GLY A 198 1.27 -6.90 36.26
CA GLY A 198 1.43 -6.29 34.93
C GLY A 198 1.21 -7.22 33.73
N HIS A 199 1.51 -8.52 33.85
CA HIS A 199 1.22 -9.49 32.78
C HIS A 199 -0.29 -9.80 32.66
N TYR A 200 -1.02 -9.86 33.79
CA TYR A 200 -2.49 -10.01 33.79
C TYR A 200 -3.20 -8.77 33.27
N GLN A 201 -2.64 -7.56 33.46
CA GLN A 201 -3.19 -6.35 32.85
C GLN A 201 -3.13 -6.38 31.31
N LYS A 202 -2.06 -6.96 30.74
CA LYS A 202 -1.96 -7.16 29.30
C LYS A 202 -2.97 -8.19 28.81
N LEU A 203 -3.11 -9.30 29.54
CA LEU A 203 -4.08 -10.35 29.22
C LEU A 203 -5.53 -9.86 29.29
N ASP A 204 -5.92 -9.14 30.36
CA ASP A 204 -7.23 -8.50 30.50
C ASP A 204 -7.55 -7.58 29.32
N LYS A 205 -6.58 -6.74 28.92
CA LYS A 205 -6.74 -5.86 27.77
C LYS A 205 -6.92 -6.65 26.47
N SER A 206 -6.19 -7.75 26.29
CA SER A 206 -6.34 -8.64 25.13
C SER A 206 -7.75 -9.25 25.08
N ILE A 207 -8.23 -9.80 26.21
CA ILE A 207 -9.57 -10.38 26.33
C ILE A 207 -10.66 -9.35 26.00
N ARG A 208 -10.56 -8.12 26.53
CA ARG A 208 -11.52 -7.05 26.24
C ARG A 208 -11.53 -6.66 24.75
N LYS A 209 -10.35 -6.58 24.11
CA LYS A 209 -10.24 -6.36 22.67
C LYS A 209 -10.87 -7.50 21.86
N ASN A 210 -10.64 -8.75 22.25
CA ASN A 210 -11.22 -9.92 21.58
C ASN A 210 -12.75 -9.97 21.75
N ALA A 211 -13.29 -9.52 22.89
CA ALA A 211 -14.73 -9.40 23.10
C ALA A 211 -15.37 -8.36 22.16
N GLU A 212 -14.75 -7.19 22.01
CA GLU A 212 -15.20 -6.19 21.03
C GLU A 212 -15.05 -6.68 19.59
N LEU A 213 -13.96 -7.38 19.27
CA LEU A 213 -13.77 -8.02 17.97
C LEU A 213 -14.87 -9.04 17.66
N ALA A 214 -15.33 -9.81 18.66
CA ALA A 214 -16.41 -10.77 18.49
C ALA A 214 -17.74 -10.08 18.11
N LEU A 215 -18.05 -8.93 18.71
CA LEU A 215 -19.21 -8.11 18.34
C LEU A 215 -19.10 -7.60 16.90
N VAL A 216 -17.92 -7.09 16.52
CA VAL A 216 -17.68 -6.61 15.14
C VAL A 216 -17.78 -7.75 14.13
N TYR A 217 -17.23 -8.92 14.45
CA TYR A 217 -17.30 -10.09 13.57
C TYR A 217 -18.76 -10.59 13.41
N ALA A 218 -19.53 -10.65 14.50
CA ALA A 218 -20.95 -11.00 14.43
C ALA A 218 -21.74 -9.99 13.58
N TYR A 219 -21.48 -8.70 13.73
CA TYR A 219 -22.10 -7.66 12.91
C TYR A 219 -21.73 -7.80 11.43
N TYR A 220 -20.45 -8.00 11.13
CA TYR A 220 -19.94 -8.22 9.78
C TYR A 220 -20.66 -9.42 9.11
N GLN A 221 -20.72 -10.58 9.79
CA GLN A 221 -21.36 -11.77 9.25
C GLN A 221 -22.88 -11.59 9.06
N LYS A 222 -23.52 -10.87 9.97
CA LYS A 222 -24.94 -10.52 9.87
C LYS A 222 -25.20 -9.60 8.67
N ARG A 223 -24.39 -8.56 8.47
CA ARG A 223 -24.53 -7.62 7.36
C ARG A 223 -24.39 -8.34 6.02
N LEU A 224 -23.42 -9.24 5.88
CA LEU A 224 -23.28 -10.09 4.70
C LEU A 224 -24.56 -10.89 4.43
N THR A 225 -25.10 -11.55 5.45
CA THR A 225 -26.31 -12.35 5.31
C THR A 225 -27.54 -11.50 4.95
N ASP A 226 -27.74 -10.37 5.62
CA ASP A 226 -28.88 -9.47 5.39
C ASP A 226 -28.84 -8.86 3.96
N ASP A 227 -27.65 -8.57 3.44
CA ASP A 227 -27.45 -8.03 2.10
C ASP A 227 -27.35 -9.09 1.00
N LYS A 228 -27.53 -10.39 1.32
CA LYS A 228 -27.32 -11.53 0.40
C LYS A 228 -25.92 -11.49 -0.24
N LYS A 229 -24.92 -11.40 0.62
CA LYS A 229 -23.52 -11.26 0.27
C LYS A 229 -22.68 -12.31 1.00
N TYR A 230 -21.53 -12.66 0.44
CA TYR A 230 -20.56 -13.55 1.06
C TYR A 230 -19.14 -13.18 0.64
N ASP A 231 -18.14 -13.49 1.45
CA ASP A 231 -16.73 -13.38 1.07
C ASP A 231 -16.12 -14.72 0.67
N TYR A 232 -14.89 -14.71 0.16
CA TYR A 232 -14.23 -15.92 -0.32
C TYR A 232 -14.02 -16.97 0.78
N SER A 233 -13.81 -16.54 2.02
CA SER A 233 -13.62 -17.46 3.16
C SER A 233 -14.95 -18.07 3.61
N ASP A 234 -16.07 -17.35 3.47
CA ASP A 234 -17.41 -17.87 3.73
C ASP A 234 -17.74 -19.09 2.88
N MET A 235 -17.21 -19.18 1.66
CA MET A 235 -17.47 -20.34 0.79
C MET A 235 -16.97 -21.66 1.42
N ILE A 236 -15.77 -21.64 2.02
CA ILE A 236 -15.23 -22.82 2.72
C ILE A 236 -16.01 -23.06 4.01
N MET A 237 -16.33 -22.00 4.76
CA MET A 237 -17.10 -22.11 6.01
C MET A 237 -18.47 -22.73 5.79
N GLU A 238 -19.19 -22.34 4.73
CA GLU A 238 -20.50 -22.86 4.40
C GLU A 238 -20.45 -24.33 4.00
N VAL A 239 -19.50 -24.73 3.14
CA VAL A 239 -19.30 -26.16 2.82
C VAL A 239 -18.98 -26.94 4.07
N LEU A 240 -18.11 -26.44 4.94
CA LEU A 240 -17.77 -27.10 6.19
C LEU A 240 -18.99 -27.27 7.12
N GLU A 241 -19.83 -26.24 7.25
CA GLU A 241 -21.05 -26.28 8.06
C GLU A 241 -22.09 -27.25 7.49
N VAL A 242 -22.34 -27.19 6.18
CA VAL A 242 -23.31 -28.07 5.51
C VAL A 242 -22.83 -29.53 5.56
N LEU A 243 -21.55 -29.82 5.33
CA LEU A 243 -21.03 -31.20 5.45
C LEU A 243 -21.09 -31.73 6.89
N THR A 244 -21.03 -30.85 7.89
CA THR A 244 -21.17 -31.24 9.30
C THR A 244 -22.63 -31.54 9.68
N THR A 245 -23.59 -30.85 9.06
CA THR A 245 -25.01 -30.89 9.44
C THR A 245 -25.86 -31.77 8.52
N ASN A 246 -25.63 -31.73 7.20
CA ASN A 246 -26.31 -32.53 6.20
C ASN A 246 -25.56 -33.84 5.89
N LYS A 247 -26.00 -34.91 6.56
CA LYS A 247 -25.44 -36.26 6.38
C LYS A 247 -25.65 -36.84 4.99
N ASN A 248 -26.73 -36.47 4.28
CA ASN A 248 -27.02 -37.04 2.97
C ASN A 248 -26.04 -36.52 1.93
N LEU A 249 -25.80 -35.21 1.92
CA LEU A 249 -24.80 -34.61 1.03
C LEU A 249 -23.41 -35.17 1.33
N LEU A 250 -23.04 -35.25 2.62
CA LEU A 250 -21.77 -35.86 3.01
C LEU A 250 -21.62 -37.29 2.46
N LEU A 251 -22.62 -38.14 2.63
CA LEU A 251 -22.59 -39.52 2.12
C LEU A 251 -22.49 -39.58 0.59
N MET A 252 -23.18 -38.71 -0.14
CA MET A 252 -23.07 -38.65 -1.61
C MET A 252 -21.65 -38.29 -2.05
N LEU A 253 -21.02 -37.31 -1.41
CA LEU A 253 -19.65 -36.92 -1.73
C LEU A 253 -18.64 -38.00 -1.31
N GLN A 254 -18.87 -38.67 -0.18
CA GLN A 254 -18.06 -39.81 0.26
C GLN A 254 -18.19 -41.00 -0.70
N GLU A 255 -19.37 -41.26 -1.24
CA GLU A 255 -19.59 -42.31 -2.26
C GLU A 255 -18.95 -41.93 -3.61
N GLN A 256 -19.01 -40.66 -3.98
CA GLN A 256 -18.37 -40.16 -5.19
C GLN A 256 -16.84 -40.26 -5.09
N TYR A 257 -16.24 -39.66 -4.06
CA TYR A 257 -14.79 -39.51 -3.92
C TYR A 257 -14.17 -40.64 -3.09
N GLN A 258 -13.88 -41.75 -3.76
CA GLN A 258 -13.27 -42.94 -3.14
C GLN A 258 -11.76 -42.80 -2.92
N TYR A 259 -11.07 -41.96 -3.69
CA TYR A 259 -9.64 -41.70 -3.55
C TYR A 259 -9.38 -40.20 -3.44
N ILE A 260 -8.75 -39.78 -2.35
CA ILE A 260 -8.46 -38.36 -2.08
C ILE A 260 -6.95 -38.16 -2.02
N LEU A 261 -6.44 -37.24 -2.83
CA LEU A 261 -5.03 -36.88 -2.91
C LEU A 261 -4.88 -35.39 -2.57
N VAL A 262 -3.96 -35.05 -1.68
CA VAL A 262 -3.69 -33.67 -1.27
C VAL A 262 -2.23 -33.34 -1.51
N ASP A 263 -1.98 -32.39 -2.41
CA ASP A 263 -0.66 -31.81 -2.65
C ASP A 263 -0.41 -30.63 -1.71
N GLU A 264 0.86 -30.40 -1.37
CA GLU A 264 1.30 -29.32 -0.48
C GLU A 264 0.50 -29.25 0.86
N HIS A 265 0.21 -30.41 1.47
CA HIS A 265 -0.61 -30.53 2.69
C HIS A 265 -0.10 -29.68 3.88
N GLN A 266 1.18 -29.29 3.88
CA GLN A 266 1.68 -28.37 4.89
C GLN A 266 1.02 -26.99 4.82
N ASP A 267 0.44 -26.59 3.68
CA ASP A 267 -0.20 -25.30 3.46
C ASP A 267 -1.71 -25.32 3.71
N THR A 268 -2.26 -26.49 4.09
CA THR A 268 -3.67 -26.67 4.43
C THR A 268 -3.98 -26.09 5.81
N ASN A 269 -5.05 -25.29 5.93
CA ASN A 269 -5.50 -24.74 7.21
C ASN A 269 -6.53 -25.65 7.91
N ASN A 270 -6.95 -25.30 9.12
CA ASN A 270 -7.86 -26.14 9.91
C ASN A 270 -9.22 -26.36 9.24
N ALA A 271 -9.81 -25.35 8.61
CA ALA A 271 -11.09 -25.50 7.90
C ALA A 271 -10.99 -26.53 6.76
N GLN A 272 -9.91 -26.43 5.97
CA GLN A 272 -9.65 -27.34 4.85
C GLN A 272 -9.32 -28.77 5.32
N ASN A 273 -8.52 -28.91 6.38
CA ASN A 273 -8.25 -30.21 7.01
C ASN A 273 -9.55 -30.86 7.50
N LYS A 274 -10.46 -30.07 8.07
CA LYS A 274 -11.75 -30.59 8.54
C LYS A 274 -12.65 -31.07 7.41
N ILE A 275 -12.62 -30.42 6.25
CA ILE A 275 -13.30 -30.91 5.05
C ILE A 275 -12.73 -32.26 4.62
N ILE A 276 -11.41 -32.42 4.57
CA ILE A 276 -10.77 -33.71 4.25
C ILE A 276 -11.18 -34.78 5.26
N GLU A 277 -11.14 -34.47 6.56
CA GLU A 277 -11.54 -35.39 7.61
C GLU A 277 -13.00 -35.83 7.42
N LEU A 278 -13.92 -34.91 7.16
CA LEU A 278 -15.33 -35.23 6.91
C LEU A 278 -15.47 -36.15 5.69
N LEU A 279 -14.81 -35.85 4.58
CA LEU A 279 -14.85 -36.69 3.39
C LEU A 279 -14.22 -38.07 3.60
N CYS A 280 -13.36 -38.25 4.61
CA CYS A 280 -12.66 -39.50 4.87
C CYS A 280 -13.21 -40.29 6.08
N ASN A 281 -14.04 -39.70 6.94
CA ASN A 281 -14.40 -40.31 8.24
C ASN A 281 -15.32 -41.54 8.16
N PHE A 282 -15.81 -41.90 6.98
CA PHE A 282 -16.64 -43.10 6.78
C PHE A 282 -15.85 -44.41 6.95
N HIS A 283 -14.51 -44.36 6.89
CA HIS A 283 -13.64 -45.52 7.06
C HIS A 283 -12.45 -45.18 7.97
N PRO A 284 -12.04 -46.08 8.90
CA PRO A 284 -10.90 -45.81 9.81
C PRO A 284 -9.56 -45.73 9.07
N ASN A 285 -9.45 -46.36 7.90
CA ASN A 285 -8.27 -46.33 7.03
C ASN A 285 -8.68 -45.89 5.62
N PRO A 286 -9.01 -44.62 5.41
CA PRO A 286 -9.51 -44.12 4.13
C PRO A 286 -8.39 -44.10 3.09
N ASN A 287 -8.74 -44.11 1.79
CA ASN A 287 -7.79 -43.99 0.69
C ASN A 287 -7.35 -42.53 0.50
N LEU A 288 -6.64 -42.03 1.51
CA LEU A 288 -6.15 -40.66 1.60
C LEU A 288 -4.63 -40.63 1.37
N PHE A 289 -4.19 -39.87 0.38
CA PHE A 289 -2.78 -39.70 0.06
C PHE A 289 -2.38 -38.24 0.22
N VAL A 290 -1.56 -37.92 1.21
CA VAL A 290 -1.07 -36.56 1.44
C VAL A 290 0.41 -36.45 1.12
N VAL A 291 0.79 -35.38 0.44
CA VAL A 291 2.19 -35.05 0.13
C VAL A 291 2.50 -33.68 0.68
N GLY A 292 3.65 -33.55 1.34
CA GLY A 292 4.09 -32.26 1.84
C GLY A 292 5.51 -32.23 2.36
N ASP A 293 5.96 -31.03 2.71
CA ASP A 293 7.25 -30.77 3.33
C ASP A 293 7.10 -29.82 4.52
N GLU A 294 7.37 -30.32 5.72
CA GLU A 294 7.34 -29.54 6.97
C GLU A 294 8.25 -28.29 6.91
N LYS A 295 9.31 -28.33 6.09
CA LYS A 295 10.27 -27.24 5.95
C LYS A 295 9.78 -26.11 5.04
N GLN A 296 8.75 -26.34 4.22
CA GLN A 296 8.18 -25.35 3.28
C GLN A 296 6.87 -24.71 3.75
N ALA A 297 6.46 -24.92 5.00
CA ALA A 297 5.28 -24.30 5.61
C ALA A 297 5.47 -22.79 5.87
N ILE A 298 5.53 -21.97 4.81
CA ILE A 298 5.76 -20.52 4.87
C ILE A 298 4.46 -19.69 4.98
N TYR A 299 3.29 -20.33 4.88
CA TYR A 299 1.98 -19.67 4.93
C TYR A 299 1.29 -19.81 6.30
N ARG A 300 2.04 -19.78 7.40
CA ARG A 300 1.46 -19.88 8.77
C ARG A 300 0.40 -18.81 9.06
N PHE A 301 0.55 -17.60 8.53
CA PHE A 301 -0.46 -16.54 8.59
C PHE A 301 -1.76 -16.87 7.81
N GLN A 302 -1.80 -17.98 7.09
CA GLN A 302 -2.99 -18.56 6.47
C GLN A 302 -3.46 -19.86 7.17
N GLY A 303 -2.82 -20.28 8.25
CA GLY A 303 -3.19 -21.44 9.09
C GLY A 303 -2.37 -22.73 8.90
N ALA A 304 -1.31 -22.68 8.10
CA ALA A 304 -0.47 -23.82 7.72
C ALA A 304 0.57 -24.20 8.81
N SER A 305 0.57 -25.41 9.40
CA SER A 305 1.50 -25.72 10.52
C SER A 305 2.10 -27.14 10.53
N LEU A 306 3.14 -27.33 11.36
CA LEU A 306 3.73 -28.64 11.70
C LEU A 306 2.70 -29.56 12.39
N GLU A 307 1.69 -28.96 13.04
CA GLU A 307 0.60 -29.67 13.70
C GLU A 307 -0.14 -30.56 12.71
N ASN A 308 -0.30 -30.16 11.44
CA ASN A 308 -0.95 -30.98 10.41
C ASN A 308 -0.30 -32.37 10.27
N PHE A 309 1.04 -32.44 10.37
CA PHE A 309 1.77 -33.70 10.22
C PHE A 309 1.58 -34.61 11.43
N LEU A 310 1.67 -34.04 12.63
CA LEU A 310 1.45 -34.77 13.89
C LEU A 310 -0.01 -35.20 14.02
N TYR A 311 -0.94 -34.31 13.67
CA TYR A 311 -2.36 -34.55 13.67
C TYR A 311 -2.75 -35.68 12.72
N PHE A 312 -2.24 -35.68 11.48
CA PHE A 312 -2.47 -36.76 10.51
C PHE A 312 -2.06 -38.12 11.06
N LYS A 313 -0.89 -38.20 11.71
CA LYS A 313 -0.39 -39.45 12.32
C LYS A 313 -1.24 -39.90 13.49
N ASN A 314 -1.77 -38.96 14.28
CA ASN A 314 -2.67 -39.27 15.38
C ASN A 314 -4.05 -39.75 14.89
N LEU A 315 -4.54 -39.16 13.81
CA LEU A 315 -5.83 -39.50 13.20
C LEU A 315 -5.78 -40.85 12.47
N TYR A 316 -4.65 -41.16 11.82
CA TYR A 316 -4.44 -42.40 11.07
C TYR A 316 -3.18 -43.14 11.57
N PRO A 317 -3.26 -43.89 12.68
CA PRO A 317 -2.11 -44.58 13.25
C PRO A 317 -1.46 -45.64 12.33
N GLU A 318 -2.27 -46.25 11.45
CA GLU A 318 -1.84 -47.24 10.46
C GLU A 318 -1.31 -46.61 9.16
N ALA A 319 -1.16 -45.27 9.11
CA ALA A 319 -0.73 -44.58 7.91
C ALA A 319 0.69 -44.98 7.49
N VAL A 320 0.86 -45.25 6.19
CA VAL A 320 2.16 -45.56 5.61
C VAL A 320 2.94 -44.27 5.42
N LEU A 321 4.05 -44.13 6.15
CA LEU A 321 4.95 -42.99 6.05
C LEU A 321 6.07 -43.28 5.04
N ILE A 322 6.16 -42.46 4.00
CA ILE A 322 7.19 -42.55 2.96
C ILE A 322 8.01 -41.26 2.97
N VAL A 323 9.33 -41.38 3.05
CA VAL A 323 10.24 -40.22 3.01
C VAL A 323 11.02 -40.27 1.71
N LEU A 324 10.96 -39.19 0.92
CA LEU A 324 11.73 -39.05 -0.30
C LEU A 324 13.03 -38.32 -0.02
N GLU A 325 14.16 -39.01 -0.22
CA GLU A 325 15.49 -38.48 0.05
C GLU A 325 16.17 -37.93 -1.21
N GLU A 326 15.86 -38.49 -2.39
CA GLU A 326 16.52 -38.08 -3.65
C GLU A 326 15.94 -36.78 -4.21
N ASN A 327 16.81 -35.80 -4.44
CA ASN A 327 16.49 -34.50 -5.04
C ASN A 327 17.01 -34.46 -6.48
N TYR A 328 16.14 -34.08 -7.42
CA TYR A 328 16.45 -34.02 -8.86
C TYR A 328 16.55 -32.58 -9.38
N ARG A 329 16.80 -31.60 -8.50
CA ARG A 329 16.83 -30.16 -8.82
C ARG A 329 18.15 -29.48 -8.51
N SER A 330 18.64 -29.62 -7.28
CA SER A 330 19.67 -28.77 -6.68
C SER A 330 20.93 -29.58 -6.37
N THR A 331 22.08 -28.91 -6.36
CA THR A 331 23.38 -29.48 -5.95
C THR A 331 23.41 -29.80 -4.45
N GLN A 332 24.32 -30.68 -4.01
CA GLN A 332 24.40 -31.07 -2.59
C GLN A 332 24.76 -29.88 -1.70
N THR A 333 25.63 -28.97 -2.15
CA THR A 333 25.97 -27.73 -1.43
C THR A 333 24.73 -26.92 -1.04
N ILE A 334 23.76 -26.77 -1.95
CA ILE A 334 22.51 -26.04 -1.70
C ILE A 334 21.65 -26.80 -0.68
N LEU A 335 21.54 -28.12 -0.83
CA LEU A 335 20.72 -28.96 0.05
C LEU A 335 21.26 -28.98 1.48
N ASP A 336 22.57 -29.13 1.64
CA ASP A 336 23.25 -29.12 2.94
C ASP A 336 23.14 -27.75 3.61
N SER A 337 23.33 -26.67 2.84
CA SER A 337 23.15 -25.29 3.33
C SER A 337 21.73 -25.06 3.83
N ALA A 338 20.73 -25.46 3.05
CA ALA A 338 19.33 -25.37 3.44
C ALA A 338 19.00 -26.26 4.67
N HIS A 339 19.63 -27.44 4.78
CA HIS A 339 19.46 -28.33 5.93
C HIS A 339 20.02 -27.73 7.23
N ASN A 340 21.10 -26.95 7.18
CA ASN A 340 21.63 -26.29 8.40
C ASN A 340 20.68 -25.22 8.92
N VAL A 341 20.07 -24.46 8.02
CA VAL A 341 19.06 -23.45 8.38
C VAL A 341 17.85 -24.13 9.01
N ILE A 342 17.34 -25.22 8.43
CA ILE A 342 16.24 -26.01 9.02
C ILE A 342 16.63 -27.49 9.07
N PRO A 343 17.13 -27.96 10.23
CA PRO A 343 17.45 -29.36 10.43
C PRO A 343 16.21 -30.23 10.24
N GLY A 344 16.37 -31.42 9.67
CA GLY A 344 15.27 -32.38 9.51
C GLY A 344 15.71 -33.78 9.89
N LYS A 345 14.74 -34.69 10.05
CA LYS A 345 15.02 -36.08 10.44
C LYS A 345 15.93 -36.83 9.46
N LYS A 346 15.90 -36.44 8.19
CA LYS A 346 16.74 -36.99 7.12
C LYS A 346 17.19 -35.89 6.16
N GLU A 347 18.40 -36.04 5.64
CA GLU A 347 19.01 -35.16 4.65
C GLU A 347 18.59 -35.53 3.23
N LEU A 348 18.47 -34.53 2.36
CA LEU A 348 18.23 -34.72 0.94
C LEU A 348 19.55 -35.03 0.23
N LYS A 349 19.50 -35.92 -0.74
CA LYS A 349 20.65 -36.35 -1.55
C LYS A 349 20.47 -35.87 -2.99
N ALA A 350 21.41 -35.08 -3.47
CA ALA A 350 21.41 -34.61 -4.85
C ALA A 350 21.56 -35.79 -5.83
N ASN A 351 20.66 -35.87 -6.80
CA ASN A 351 20.68 -36.80 -7.92
C ASN A 351 20.59 -36.00 -9.23
N VAL A 352 21.51 -35.04 -9.37
CA VAL A 352 21.65 -34.15 -10.52
C VAL A 352 23.10 -34.12 -11.00
N ALA A 353 23.29 -33.87 -12.30
CA ALA A 353 24.62 -33.79 -12.91
C ALA A 353 25.17 -32.35 -12.94
N HIS A 354 24.74 -31.48 -12.03
CA HIS A 354 25.23 -30.10 -11.94
C HIS A 354 26.58 -30.05 -11.21
N THR A 355 27.47 -29.17 -11.65
CA THR A 355 28.74 -28.91 -10.95
C THR A 355 28.45 -28.25 -9.61
N GLU A 356 29.04 -28.76 -8.52
CA GLU A 356 28.92 -28.15 -7.21
C GLU A 356 29.71 -26.84 -7.14
N ALA A 357 29.09 -25.81 -6.55
CA ALA A 357 29.70 -24.51 -6.28
C ALA A 357 29.38 -24.11 -4.83
N PRO A 358 30.30 -23.45 -4.12
CA PRO A 358 30.02 -22.89 -2.79
C PRO A 358 29.05 -21.71 -2.89
N ILE A 359 28.30 -21.44 -1.81
CA ILE A 359 27.44 -20.26 -1.72
C ILE A 359 28.33 -19.02 -1.60
N ARG A 360 28.19 -18.09 -2.53
CA ARG A 360 28.94 -16.82 -2.51
C ARG A 360 28.24 -15.81 -1.62
N ILE A 361 28.99 -15.28 -0.65
CA ILE A 361 28.51 -14.21 0.23
C ILE A 361 29.29 -12.94 -0.09
N PHE A 362 28.57 -11.86 -0.40
CA PHE A 362 29.16 -10.53 -0.57
C PHE A 362 28.77 -9.62 0.58
N ASN A 363 29.80 -9.12 1.28
CA ASN A 363 29.68 -8.01 2.21
C ASN A 363 30.04 -6.72 1.47
N CYS A 364 29.05 -5.90 1.16
CA CYS A 364 29.23 -4.67 0.38
C CYS A 364 29.42 -3.48 1.33
N ALA A 365 30.28 -2.51 0.99
CA ALA A 365 30.47 -1.32 1.83
C ALA A 365 29.16 -0.55 2.10
N ASP A 366 28.30 -0.42 1.08
CA ASP A 366 27.01 0.26 1.16
C ASP A 366 25.97 -0.36 0.19
N GLU A 367 24.72 0.12 0.30
CA GLU A 367 23.60 -0.35 -0.53
C GLU A 367 23.78 -0.08 -2.04
N GLN A 368 24.55 0.94 -2.45
CA GLN A 368 24.76 1.25 -3.86
C GLN A 368 25.72 0.26 -4.51
N VAL A 369 26.79 -0.09 -3.78
CA VAL A 369 27.73 -1.15 -4.16
C VAL A 369 27.01 -2.48 -4.33
N GLU A 370 26.14 -2.84 -3.38
CA GLU A 370 25.35 -4.07 -3.46
C GLU A 370 24.53 -4.14 -4.75
N ARG A 371 23.80 -3.06 -5.09
CA ARG A 371 22.97 -2.99 -6.29
C ARG A 371 23.79 -3.14 -7.57
N TYR A 372 24.91 -2.43 -7.66
CA TYR A 372 25.80 -2.50 -8.82
C TYR A 372 26.41 -3.89 -8.98
N LEU A 373 26.87 -4.49 -7.88
CA LEU A 373 27.46 -5.83 -7.86
C LEU A 373 26.47 -6.87 -8.40
N ILE A 374 25.23 -6.86 -7.91
CA ILE A 374 24.18 -7.78 -8.36
C ILE A 374 23.96 -7.63 -9.86
N ALA A 375 23.75 -6.39 -10.35
CA ALA A 375 23.50 -6.15 -11.77
C ALA A 375 24.70 -6.55 -12.66
N LYS A 376 25.93 -6.27 -12.21
CA LYS A 376 27.16 -6.63 -12.92
C LYS A 376 27.38 -8.14 -12.98
N ASP A 377 27.15 -8.85 -11.87
CA ASP A 377 27.29 -10.31 -11.80
C ASP A 377 26.27 -11.00 -12.72
N ILE A 378 25.01 -10.53 -12.69
CA ILE A 378 23.95 -10.99 -13.60
C ILE A 378 24.36 -10.76 -15.07
N ALA A 379 24.88 -9.58 -15.42
CA ALA A 379 25.35 -9.30 -16.78
C ALA A 379 26.46 -10.27 -17.21
N ASN A 380 27.38 -10.62 -16.31
CA ASN A 380 28.44 -11.58 -16.59
C ASN A 380 27.90 -12.99 -16.85
N HIS A 381 26.90 -13.45 -16.08
CA HIS A 381 26.24 -14.74 -16.33
C HIS A 381 25.50 -14.76 -17.67
N ILE A 382 24.78 -13.69 -18.02
CA ILE A 382 24.10 -13.58 -19.32
C ILE A 382 25.14 -13.58 -20.45
N ALA A 383 26.24 -12.84 -20.30
CA ALA A 383 27.34 -12.83 -21.26
C ALA A 383 28.02 -14.20 -21.41
N ALA A 384 28.05 -15.01 -20.34
CA ALA A 384 28.52 -16.39 -20.36
C ALA A 384 27.53 -17.39 -20.99
N GLY A 385 26.37 -16.93 -21.47
CA GLY A 385 25.38 -17.74 -22.18
C GLY A 385 24.26 -18.32 -21.32
N VAL A 386 24.12 -17.87 -20.06
CA VAL A 386 22.98 -18.23 -19.22
C VAL A 386 21.73 -17.52 -19.73
N ALA A 387 20.64 -18.27 -19.93
CA ALA A 387 19.36 -17.68 -20.30
C ALA A 387 18.85 -16.79 -19.16
N ALA A 388 18.45 -15.55 -19.48
CA ALA A 388 18.08 -14.57 -18.45
C ALA A 388 16.88 -15.03 -17.59
N ASP A 389 15.97 -15.84 -18.13
CA ASP A 389 14.82 -16.40 -17.41
C ASP A 389 15.17 -17.51 -16.41
N GLU A 390 16.40 -18.04 -16.45
CA GLU A 390 16.97 -18.94 -15.45
C GLU A 390 17.72 -18.21 -14.33
N ILE A 391 17.65 -16.87 -14.30
CA ILE A 391 18.22 -16.02 -13.25
C ILE A 391 17.10 -15.32 -12.48
N ALA A 392 17.12 -15.45 -11.14
CA ALA A 392 16.16 -14.79 -10.27
C ALA A 392 16.81 -14.00 -9.13
N VAL A 393 16.27 -12.81 -8.86
CA VAL A 393 16.59 -11.98 -7.70
C VAL A 393 15.43 -12.06 -6.72
N LEU A 394 15.70 -12.67 -5.56
CA LEU A 394 14.73 -12.92 -4.49
C LEU A 394 14.94 -11.92 -3.36
N TYR A 395 13.87 -11.20 -3.02
CA TYR A 395 13.85 -10.21 -1.94
C TYR A 395 12.74 -10.48 -0.93
N ARG A 396 12.82 -9.83 0.24
CA ARG A 396 11.86 -10.06 1.33
C ARG A 396 10.58 -9.25 1.18
N ASN A 397 10.66 -7.98 0.79
CA ASN A 397 9.50 -7.08 0.65
C ASN A 397 9.47 -6.46 -0.76
N ASN A 398 8.27 -6.13 -1.26
CA ASN A 398 8.11 -5.59 -2.62
C ASN A 398 8.91 -4.30 -2.89
N ARG A 399 9.07 -3.42 -1.89
CA ARG A 399 9.86 -2.17 -1.99
C ARG A 399 11.36 -2.39 -2.21
N ASP A 400 11.87 -3.59 -1.92
CA ASP A 400 13.29 -3.90 -2.06
C ASP A 400 13.67 -4.09 -3.54
N MET A 401 12.65 -4.15 -4.42
CA MET A 401 12.79 -4.28 -5.86
C MET A 401 13.23 -2.98 -6.54
N ASP A 402 12.64 -1.84 -6.16
CA ASP A 402 12.80 -0.57 -6.90
C ASP A 402 14.26 -0.18 -7.10
N PRO A 403 15.14 -0.27 -6.08
CA PRO A 403 16.55 0.11 -6.25
C PRO A 403 17.35 -0.84 -7.16
N ILE A 404 16.98 -2.12 -7.22
CA ILE A 404 17.63 -3.11 -8.09
C ILE A 404 17.12 -2.99 -9.52
N ALA A 405 15.81 -2.79 -9.69
CA ALA A 405 15.19 -2.57 -10.99
C ALA A 405 15.81 -1.34 -11.69
N ASP A 406 15.99 -0.24 -10.97
CA ASP A 406 16.68 0.96 -11.47
C ASP A 406 18.11 0.65 -11.95
N MET A 407 18.89 -0.10 -11.17
CA MET A 407 20.26 -0.45 -11.54
C MET A 407 20.31 -1.39 -12.76
N LEU A 408 19.44 -2.40 -12.83
CA LEU A 408 19.33 -3.28 -14.00
C LEU A 408 18.93 -2.50 -15.25
N GLN A 409 18.02 -1.53 -15.12
CA GLN A 409 17.62 -0.64 -16.21
C GLN A 409 18.80 0.22 -16.70
N LYS A 410 19.55 0.84 -15.78
CA LYS A 410 20.76 1.63 -16.09
C LYS A 410 21.82 0.80 -16.81
N MET A 411 21.92 -0.49 -16.49
CA MET A 411 22.84 -1.43 -17.14
C MET A 411 22.24 -2.14 -18.37
N GLN A 412 21.04 -1.76 -18.81
CA GLN A 412 20.32 -2.32 -19.97
C GLN A 412 20.11 -3.84 -19.88
N ILE A 413 19.95 -4.37 -18.67
CA ILE A 413 19.69 -5.80 -18.45
C ILE A 413 18.16 -5.99 -18.50
N PRO A 414 17.63 -6.82 -19.42
CA PRO A 414 16.20 -7.01 -19.52
C PRO A 414 15.69 -7.79 -18.31
N PHE A 415 14.73 -7.21 -17.60
CA PHE A 415 14.12 -7.83 -16.42
C PHE A 415 12.59 -7.79 -16.48
N THR A 416 11.98 -8.70 -15.74
CA THR A 416 10.55 -8.71 -15.46
C THR A 416 10.36 -8.74 -13.95
N VAL A 417 9.46 -7.89 -13.47
CA VAL A 417 9.12 -7.90 -12.06
C VAL A 417 7.81 -8.64 -11.90
N SER A 418 7.82 -9.71 -11.10
CA SER A 418 6.59 -10.33 -10.62
C SER A 418 6.05 -9.52 -9.44
N SER A 419 5.81 -8.23 -9.64
CA SER A 419 5.44 -7.29 -8.57
C SER A 419 3.95 -7.41 -8.23
N ASP A 420 3.61 -7.05 -7.00
CA ASP A 420 2.27 -6.54 -6.66
C ASP A 420 2.29 -5.00 -6.77
N GLN A 421 2.88 -4.45 -7.84
CA GLN A 421 2.77 -3.01 -8.10
C GLN A 421 1.31 -2.68 -8.30
N ASP A 422 0.91 -1.57 -7.69
CA ASP A 422 -0.43 -1.06 -7.84
C ASP A 422 -0.59 -0.49 -9.24
N ILE A 423 -1.58 -0.97 -9.98
CA ILE A 423 -1.92 -0.42 -11.29
C ILE A 423 -2.22 1.09 -11.18
N LEU A 424 -2.71 1.55 -10.03
CA LEU A 424 -2.99 2.97 -9.79
C LEU A 424 -1.75 3.85 -9.67
N GLU A 425 -0.59 3.26 -9.39
CA GLU A 425 0.69 3.95 -9.37
C GLU A 425 1.32 4.04 -10.77
N ASP A 426 0.79 3.38 -11.80
CA ASP A 426 1.33 3.48 -13.16
C ASP A 426 1.05 4.87 -13.76
N GLU A 427 2.07 5.47 -14.40
CA GLU A 427 2.00 6.84 -14.92
C GLU A 427 0.92 7.01 -16.00
N ASP A 428 0.82 6.06 -16.92
CA ASP A 428 -0.17 6.13 -18.00
C ASP A 428 -1.59 5.91 -17.44
N ILE A 429 -1.73 5.04 -16.43
CA ILE A 429 -3.01 4.87 -15.72
C ILE A 429 -3.41 6.13 -14.97
N ARG A 430 -2.47 6.83 -14.32
CA ARG A 430 -2.76 8.12 -13.68
C ARG A 430 -3.24 9.14 -14.71
N LYS A 431 -2.56 9.25 -15.86
CA LYS A 431 -2.97 10.13 -16.98
C LYS A 431 -4.41 9.82 -17.44
N LEU A 432 -4.75 8.53 -17.58
CA LEU A 432 -6.11 8.10 -17.92
C LEU A 432 -7.14 8.41 -16.82
N LEU A 433 -6.82 8.18 -15.55
CA LEU A 433 -7.69 8.47 -14.41
C LEU A 433 -7.95 9.97 -14.26
N MET A 434 -7.00 10.85 -14.59
CA MET A 434 -7.20 12.31 -14.60
C MET A 434 -8.26 12.72 -15.63
N LEU A 435 -8.21 12.15 -16.83
CA LEU A 435 -9.24 12.38 -17.85
C LEU A 435 -10.61 11.93 -17.36
N LEU A 436 -10.70 10.72 -16.82
CA LEU A 436 -11.94 10.20 -16.24
C LEU A 436 -12.42 11.04 -15.06
N ARG A 437 -11.53 11.59 -14.23
CA ARG A 437 -11.88 12.47 -13.11
C ARG A 437 -12.48 13.78 -13.61
N ALA A 438 -11.91 14.39 -14.65
CA ALA A 438 -12.47 15.58 -15.29
C ALA A 438 -13.86 15.33 -15.91
N VAL A 439 -14.14 14.10 -16.37
CA VAL A 439 -15.46 13.68 -16.83
C VAL A 439 -16.45 13.56 -15.66
N ASN A 440 -16.03 12.92 -14.57
CA ASN A 440 -16.83 12.71 -13.36
C ASN A 440 -17.18 14.03 -12.67
N GLU A 441 -16.18 14.88 -12.48
CA GLU A 441 -16.24 16.15 -11.77
C GLU A 441 -16.42 17.32 -12.75
N PHE A 442 -17.22 17.10 -13.81
CA PHE A 442 -17.41 18.10 -14.86
C PHE A 442 -17.89 19.44 -14.28
N GLY A 443 -17.08 20.48 -14.46
CA GLY A 443 -17.26 21.82 -13.88
C GLY A 443 -16.22 22.19 -12.82
N SER A 444 -15.44 21.21 -12.33
CA SER A 444 -14.30 21.44 -11.44
C SER A 444 -13.09 21.96 -12.20
N GLN A 445 -12.72 23.22 -11.98
CA GLN A 445 -11.57 23.85 -12.65
C GLN A 445 -10.26 23.10 -12.37
N GLU A 446 -10.11 22.56 -11.16
CA GLU A 446 -8.93 21.80 -10.75
C GLU A 446 -8.75 20.56 -11.63
N SER A 447 -9.74 19.66 -11.62
CA SER A 447 -9.72 18.39 -12.35
C SER A 447 -9.60 18.59 -13.87
N PHE A 448 -10.17 19.67 -14.40
CA PHE A 448 -10.02 20.03 -15.81
C PHE A 448 -8.61 20.50 -16.15
N ILE A 449 -8.03 21.41 -15.36
CA ILE A 449 -6.66 21.89 -15.58
C ILE A 449 -5.70 20.70 -15.51
N GLU A 450 -5.84 19.84 -14.51
CA GLU A 450 -5.04 18.61 -14.38
C GLU A 450 -5.13 17.74 -15.64
N ALA A 451 -6.35 17.43 -16.10
CA ALA A 451 -6.54 16.63 -17.31
C ALA A 451 -5.93 17.29 -18.57
N MET A 452 -5.96 18.62 -18.70
CA MET A 452 -5.39 19.33 -19.85
C MET A 452 -3.85 19.37 -19.86
N HIS A 453 -3.17 18.97 -18.79
CA HIS A 453 -1.71 18.84 -18.75
C HIS A 453 -1.20 17.49 -19.30
N VAL A 454 -2.09 16.55 -19.62
CA VAL A 454 -1.71 15.24 -20.13
C VAL A 454 -1.03 15.37 -21.50
N ASP A 455 0.23 14.94 -21.56
CA ASP A 455 1.14 14.98 -22.71
C ASP A 455 0.52 14.57 -24.06
N PHE A 456 -0.14 13.41 -24.12
CA PHE A 456 -0.67 12.87 -25.39
C PHE A 456 -1.89 13.62 -25.93
N LEU A 457 -2.41 14.62 -25.21
CA LEU A 457 -3.47 15.51 -25.70
C LEU A 457 -2.94 16.55 -26.70
N GLY A 458 -1.62 16.76 -26.75
CA GLY A 458 -0.96 17.72 -27.65
C GLY A 458 -1.26 19.18 -27.33
N ILE A 459 -1.61 19.49 -26.08
CA ILE A 459 -1.78 20.85 -25.58
C ILE A 459 -0.41 21.37 -25.13
N ASP A 460 -0.02 22.54 -25.63
CA ASP A 460 1.19 23.21 -25.13
C ASP A 460 0.93 23.72 -23.70
N PRO A 461 1.74 23.33 -22.70
CA PRO A 461 1.59 23.82 -21.34
C PRO A 461 1.55 25.35 -21.24
N LEU A 462 2.31 26.05 -22.10
CA LEU A 462 2.32 27.52 -22.15
C LEU A 462 0.97 28.10 -22.54
N ASP A 463 0.26 27.46 -23.49
CA ASP A 463 -1.07 27.86 -23.89
C ASP A 463 -2.07 27.69 -22.74
N LEU A 464 -1.94 26.61 -21.97
CA LEU A 464 -2.78 26.39 -20.80
C LEU A 464 -2.50 27.41 -19.69
N TYR A 465 -1.24 27.77 -19.44
CA TYR A 465 -0.88 28.81 -18.46
C TYR A 465 -1.43 30.18 -18.83
N LYS A 466 -1.36 30.56 -20.11
CA LYS A 466 -1.97 31.79 -20.62
C LYS A 466 -3.48 31.82 -20.40
N VAL A 467 -4.16 30.70 -20.64
CA VAL A 467 -5.60 30.54 -20.37
C VAL A 467 -5.92 30.73 -18.89
N MET A 468 -5.16 30.11 -18.00
CA MET A 468 -5.33 30.25 -16.54
C MET A 468 -5.10 31.70 -16.08
N ASP A 469 -4.05 32.34 -16.58
CA ASP A 469 -3.75 33.73 -16.28
C ASP A 469 -4.88 34.67 -16.72
N TYR A 470 -5.37 34.49 -17.95
CA TYR A 470 -6.49 35.26 -18.47
C TYR A 470 -7.77 35.05 -17.65
N ALA A 471 -8.10 33.80 -17.31
CA ALA A 471 -9.25 33.47 -16.48
C ALA A 471 -9.20 34.20 -15.13
N ASN A 472 -8.04 34.17 -14.46
CA ASN A 472 -7.79 34.86 -13.20
C ASN A 472 -7.92 36.39 -13.31
N ARG A 473 -7.37 37.00 -14.38
CA ARG A 473 -7.46 38.46 -14.63
C ARG A 473 -8.90 38.91 -14.91
N SER A 474 -9.62 38.12 -15.71
CA SER A 474 -10.98 38.41 -16.15
C SER A 474 -12.05 37.97 -15.15
N LYS A 475 -11.66 37.31 -14.05
CA LYS A 475 -12.54 36.74 -13.02
C LYS A 475 -13.61 35.80 -13.59
N VAL A 476 -13.22 35.01 -14.59
CA VAL A 476 -14.04 33.96 -15.20
C VAL A 476 -13.40 32.60 -14.94
N SER A 477 -14.17 31.52 -15.05
CA SER A 477 -13.63 30.18 -14.88
C SER A 477 -12.79 29.75 -16.09
N VAL A 478 -11.78 28.89 -15.89
CA VAL A 478 -11.02 28.29 -16.99
C VAL A 478 -11.94 27.51 -17.95
N TYR A 479 -13.02 26.91 -17.44
CA TYR A 479 -14.07 26.27 -18.24
C TYR A 479 -14.75 27.23 -19.22
N GLU A 480 -15.10 28.44 -18.78
CA GLU A 480 -15.74 29.45 -19.63
C GLU A 480 -14.79 29.93 -20.74
N VAL A 481 -13.51 30.09 -20.41
CA VAL A 481 -12.49 30.45 -21.39
C VAL A 481 -12.30 29.32 -22.41
N ALA A 482 -12.10 28.09 -21.95
CA ALA A 482 -11.88 26.92 -22.80
C ALA A 482 -13.09 26.59 -23.70
N ARG A 483 -14.31 26.86 -23.22
CA ARG A 483 -15.56 26.67 -23.98
C ARG A 483 -15.66 27.57 -25.20
N SER A 484 -15.12 28.79 -25.15
CA SER A 484 -15.33 29.80 -26.16
C SER A 484 -14.10 29.98 -27.05
N LEU A 485 -14.20 29.49 -28.29
CA LEU A 485 -13.13 29.66 -29.27
C LEU A 485 -12.81 31.14 -29.54
N ASP A 486 -13.83 32.00 -29.54
CA ASP A 486 -13.66 33.45 -29.70
C ASP A 486 -12.80 34.06 -28.59
N VAL A 487 -13.00 33.61 -27.34
CA VAL A 487 -12.17 34.07 -26.21
C VAL A 487 -10.75 33.54 -26.38
N LEU A 488 -10.56 32.26 -26.70
CA LEU A 488 -9.23 31.66 -26.92
C LEU A 488 -8.43 32.32 -28.05
N GLN A 489 -9.11 32.88 -29.05
CA GLN A 489 -8.52 33.59 -30.19
C GLN A 489 -8.30 35.09 -29.94
N THR A 490 -8.61 35.59 -28.74
CA THR A 490 -8.44 37.01 -28.42
C THR A 490 -6.96 37.40 -28.47
N PRO A 491 -6.61 38.59 -28.99
CA PRO A 491 -5.22 39.07 -29.08
C PRO A 491 -4.44 39.11 -27.76
N ASP A 492 -5.15 39.11 -26.63
CA ASP A 492 -4.59 39.13 -25.28
C ASP A 492 -4.00 37.77 -24.84
N LEU A 493 -4.46 36.66 -25.43
CA LEU A 493 -4.07 35.30 -25.07
C LEU A 493 -2.90 34.79 -25.93
N LYS A 494 -2.88 35.09 -27.23
CA LYS A 494 -1.83 34.67 -28.19
C LYS A 494 -1.44 33.18 -28.03
N LEU A 495 -2.43 32.31 -28.10
CA LEU A 495 -2.25 30.86 -28.04
C LEU A 495 -1.72 30.35 -29.39
N GLU A 496 -0.84 29.35 -29.37
CA GLU A 496 -0.36 28.72 -30.61
C GLU A 496 -1.47 27.86 -31.25
N LYS A 497 -2.20 27.07 -30.44
CA LYS A 497 -3.22 26.12 -30.93
C LYS A 497 -4.54 26.20 -30.14
N PRO A 498 -5.26 27.33 -30.18
CA PRO A 498 -6.51 27.52 -29.42
C PRO A 498 -7.61 26.50 -29.75
N GLN A 499 -7.61 25.94 -30.97
CA GLN A 499 -8.60 24.94 -31.38
C GLN A 499 -8.48 23.64 -30.60
N ILE A 500 -7.26 23.26 -30.17
CA ILE A 500 -7.02 22.00 -29.44
C ILE A 500 -7.67 22.06 -28.05
N ILE A 501 -7.47 23.17 -27.32
CA ILE A 501 -8.07 23.38 -25.99
C ILE A 501 -9.61 23.35 -26.08
N ASN A 502 -10.19 24.03 -27.07
CA ASN A 502 -11.63 24.03 -27.27
C ASN A 502 -12.20 22.64 -27.64
N ALA A 503 -11.48 21.90 -28.49
CA ALA A 503 -11.86 20.54 -28.88
C ALA A 503 -11.87 19.59 -27.67
N TRP A 504 -10.85 19.67 -26.80
CA TRP A 504 -10.78 18.85 -25.58
C TRP A 504 -11.84 19.22 -24.55
N TYR A 505 -12.16 20.51 -24.38
CA TYR A 505 -13.34 20.94 -23.62
C TYR A 505 -14.61 20.26 -24.16
N GLY A 506 -14.80 20.29 -25.49
CA GLY A 506 -15.96 19.68 -26.15
C GLY A 506 -16.03 18.17 -25.93
N LYS A 507 -14.88 17.47 -25.99
CA LYS A 507 -14.77 16.03 -25.72
C LYS A 507 -15.12 15.68 -24.28
N ILE A 508 -14.55 16.36 -23.30
CA ILE A 508 -14.84 16.14 -21.88
C ILE A 508 -16.33 16.41 -21.59
N ALA A 509 -16.90 17.48 -22.16
CA ALA A 509 -18.33 17.76 -22.03
C ALA A 509 -19.21 16.66 -22.64
N GLN A 510 -18.84 16.16 -23.82
CA GLN A 510 -19.52 15.03 -24.46
C GLN A 510 -19.44 13.76 -23.60
N TRP A 511 -18.25 13.41 -23.12
CA TRP A 511 -18.05 12.22 -22.27
C TRP A 511 -18.78 12.34 -20.93
N SER A 512 -18.93 13.54 -20.38
CA SER A 512 -19.71 13.76 -19.15
C SER A 512 -21.19 13.42 -19.38
N VAL A 513 -21.75 13.80 -20.54
CA VAL A 513 -23.11 13.38 -20.92
C VAL A 513 -23.20 11.86 -21.12
N VAL A 514 -22.19 11.25 -21.75
CA VAL A 514 -22.15 9.78 -21.95
C VAL A 514 -22.10 9.05 -20.61
N SER A 515 -21.28 9.51 -19.66
CA SER A 515 -21.13 8.88 -18.33
C SER A 515 -22.41 8.79 -17.51
N ARG A 516 -23.38 9.69 -17.78
CA ARG A 516 -24.69 9.71 -17.10
C ARG A 516 -25.72 8.78 -17.75
N ASN A 517 -25.45 8.31 -18.97
CA ASN A 517 -26.41 7.56 -19.79
C ASN A 517 -25.90 6.16 -20.18
N LYS A 518 -24.63 5.85 -19.92
CA LYS A 518 -23.98 4.59 -20.28
C LYS A 518 -23.20 4.02 -19.10
N GLY A 519 -23.01 2.70 -19.10
CA GLY A 519 -22.22 2.02 -18.07
C GLY A 519 -20.73 2.35 -18.15
N LEU A 520 -20.02 2.12 -17.05
CA LEU A 520 -18.60 2.45 -16.90
C LEU A 520 -17.70 1.81 -17.97
N ALA A 521 -17.88 0.52 -18.28
CA ALA A 521 -17.07 -0.17 -19.30
C ALA A 521 -17.17 0.50 -20.68
N GLU A 522 -18.38 0.86 -21.10
CA GLU A 522 -18.60 1.51 -22.40
C GLU A 522 -18.02 2.93 -22.42
N LEU A 523 -18.13 3.68 -21.32
CA LEU A 523 -17.48 4.98 -21.19
C LEU A 523 -15.95 4.85 -21.29
N PHE A 524 -15.37 3.88 -20.57
CA PHE A 524 -13.94 3.63 -20.56
C PHE A 524 -13.43 3.33 -21.98
N GLU A 525 -14.10 2.45 -22.73
CA GLU A 525 -13.76 2.17 -24.13
C GLU A 525 -13.84 3.41 -25.04
N ILE A 526 -14.87 4.25 -24.85
CA ILE A 526 -15.03 5.50 -25.61
C ILE A 526 -13.86 6.44 -25.33
N VAL A 527 -13.53 6.66 -24.06
CA VAL A 527 -12.42 7.54 -23.65
C VAL A 527 -11.09 6.99 -24.17
N MET A 528 -10.82 5.69 -24.03
CA MET A 528 -9.60 5.04 -24.54
C MET A 528 -9.41 5.25 -26.05
N ARG A 529 -10.49 5.12 -26.82
CA ARG A 529 -10.47 5.27 -28.29
C ARG A 529 -10.35 6.72 -28.73
N GLU A 530 -11.07 7.64 -28.07
CA GLU A 530 -11.18 9.03 -28.52
C GLU A 530 -10.14 9.98 -27.90
N SER A 531 -9.47 9.57 -26.82
CA SER A 531 -8.46 10.39 -26.13
C SER A 531 -7.08 10.40 -26.82
N GLY A 532 -6.83 9.48 -27.75
CA GLY A 532 -5.48 9.26 -28.30
C GLY A 532 -4.57 8.39 -27.43
N PHE A 533 -5.03 7.97 -26.25
CA PHE A 533 -4.27 7.16 -25.30
C PHE A 533 -3.74 5.85 -25.90
N LEU A 534 -4.56 5.12 -26.67
CA LEU A 534 -4.09 3.89 -27.33
C LEU A 534 -2.91 4.14 -28.28
N GLY A 535 -2.91 5.26 -29.00
CA GLY A 535 -1.81 5.64 -29.87
C GLY A 535 -0.53 5.93 -29.08
N HIS A 536 -0.66 6.64 -27.95
CA HIS A 536 0.44 6.91 -27.02
C HIS A 536 1.07 5.62 -26.46
N ILE A 537 0.25 4.68 -26.00
CA ILE A 537 0.73 3.39 -25.48
C ILE A 537 1.49 2.60 -26.55
N LEU A 538 0.95 2.53 -27.77
CA LEU A 538 1.56 1.81 -28.89
C LEU A 538 2.88 2.43 -29.38
N ALA A 539 3.11 3.72 -29.13
CA ALA A 539 4.34 4.43 -29.50
C ALA A 539 5.46 4.32 -28.44
N SER A 540 5.18 3.74 -27.28
CA SER A 540 6.15 3.62 -26.17
C SER A 540 7.23 2.56 -26.41
N GLU A 541 8.29 2.56 -25.59
CA GLU A 541 9.38 1.57 -25.67
C GLU A 541 8.92 0.13 -25.36
N ASN A 542 7.88 -0.05 -24.54
CA ASN A 542 7.38 -1.35 -24.08
C ASN A 542 5.84 -1.45 -24.21
N PRO A 543 5.29 -1.42 -25.44
CA PRO A 543 3.84 -1.28 -25.65
C PRO A 543 3.04 -2.48 -25.13
N VAL A 544 3.60 -3.69 -25.21
CA VAL A 544 2.95 -4.92 -24.72
C VAL A 544 2.71 -4.85 -23.21
N GLU A 545 3.73 -4.46 -22.45
CA GLU A 545 3.63 -4.36 -20.99
C GLU A 545 2.61 -3.29 -20.57
N LYS A 546 2.63 -2.14 -21.23
CA LYS A 546 1.66 -1.06 -20.95
C LYS A 546 0.22 -1.48 -21.29
N ILE A 547 0.01 -2.23 -22.38
CA ILE A 547 -1.30 -2.80 -22.71
C ILE A 547 -1.78 -3.78 -21.63
N GLU A 548 -0.88 -4.59 -21.07
CA GLU A 548 -1.24 -5.49 -19.96
C GLU A 548 -1.65 -4.73 -18.69
N VAL A 549 -1.00 -3.60 -18.37
CA VAL A 549 -1.40 -2.74 -17.23
C VAL A 549 -2.82 -2.20 -17.43
N VAL A 550 -3.09 -1.65 -18.61
CA VAL A 550 -4.43 -1.13 -18.97
C VAL A 550 -5.46 -2.26 -18.96
N GLY A 551 -5.10 -3.44 -19.46
CA GLY A 551 -5.93 -4.64 -19.41
C GLY A 551 -6.27 -5.03 -17.97
N GLY A 552 -5.30 -4.97 -17.06
CA GLY A 552 -5.52 -5.21 -15.63
C GLY A 552 -6.54 -4.24 -15.01
N LEU A 553 -6.46 -2.95 -15.33
CA LEU A 553 -7.46 -1.97 -14.88
C LEU A 553 -8.86 -2.29 -15.45
N PHE A 554 -8.94 -2.66 -16.73
CA PHE A 554 -10.20 -2.98 -17.38
C PHE A 554 -10.85 -4.26 -16.82
N GLU A 555 -10.06 -5.29 -16.52
CA GLU A 555 -10.54 -6.49 -15.83
C GLU A 555 -11.06 -6.16 -14.43
N GLU A 556 -10.41 -5.24 -13.71
CA GLU A 556 -10.92 -4.76 -12.43
C GLU A 556 -12.26 -4.03 -12.57
N ILE A 557 -12.40 -3.15 -13.58
CA ILE A 557 -13.68 -2.51 -13.92
C ILE A 557 -14.76 -3.54 -14.22
N LYS A 558 -14.44 -4.61 -14.97
CA LYS A 558 -15.41 -5.68 -15.26
C LYS A 558 -15.89 -6.39 -13.99
N LYS A 559 -14.98 -6.74 -13.08
CA LYS A 559 -15.35 -7.37 -11.81
C LYS A 559 -16.31 -6.50 -10.99
N LEU A 560 -16.07 -5.19 -10.96
CA LEU A 560 -16.95 -4.25 -10.26
C LEU A 560 -18.35 -4.20 -10.90
N ILE A 561 -18.42 -4.25 -12.23
CA ILE A 561 -19.70 -4.28 -12.97
C ILE A 561 -20.41 -5.63 -12.79
N GLU A 562 -19.67 -6.74 -12.73
CA GLU A 562 -20.24 -8.07 -12.45
C GLU A 562 -20.79 -8.16 -11.04
N ALA A 563 -20.12 -7.53 -10.06
CA ALA A 563 -20.56 -7.47 -8.67
C ALA A 563 -21.72 -6.49 -8.43
N HIS A 564 -21.95 -5.53 -9.31
CA HIS A 564 -22.92 -4.45 -9.09
C HIS A 564 -23.74 -4.10 -10.34
N ARG A 565 -25.06 -4.25 -10.23
CA ARG A 565 -26.00 -4.09 -11.36
C ARG A 565 -26.09 -2.68 -11.97
N GLU A 566 -25.73 -1.64 -11.22
CA GLU A 566 -25.76 -0.23 -11.64
C GLU A 566 -24.48 0.48 -11.19
N TYR A 567 -23.35 0.18 -11.86
CA TYR A 567 -22.04 0.73 -11.50
C TYR A 567 -21.59 1.84 -12.46
N GLY A 568 -21.55 3.08 -11.96
CA GLY A 568 -21.20 4.27 -12.73
C GLY A 568 -19.78 4.76 -12.48
N LEU A 569 -19.43 5.87 -13.14
CA LEU A 569 -18.12 6.52 -12.99
C LEU A 569 -17.89 7.09 -11.57
N ALA A 570 -18.95 7.60 -10.94
CA ALA A 570 -18.89 8.12 -9.58
C ALA A 570 -18.59 7.02 -8.56
N ASP A 571 -19.21 5.85 -8.72
CA ASP A 571 -18.98 4.68 -7.87
C ASP A 571 -17.54 4.18 -8.01
N PHE A 572 -17.02 4.17 -9.23
CA PHE A 572 -15.63 3.83 -9.50
C PHE A 572 -14.65 4.78 -8.80
N PHE A 573 -14.86 6.09 -8.84
CA PHE A 573 -14.00 7.01 -8.09
C PHE A 573 -14.12 6.84 -6.58
N ALA A 574 -15.34 6.57 -6.06
CA ALA A 574 -15.49 6.24 -4.64
C ALA A 574 -14.74 4.94 -4.26
N TYR A 575 -14.69 3.96 -5.16
CA TYR A 575 -13.89 2.75 -5.01
C TYR A 575 -12.39 3.06 -5.02
N ILE A 576 -11.89 3.80 -6.00
CA ILE A 576 -10.47 4.21 -6.08
C ILE A 576 -10.04 5.00 -4.82
N GLU A 577 -10.87 5.92 -4.32
CA GLU A 577 -10.56 6.65 -3.08
C GLU A 577 -10.54 5.74 -1.85
N THR A 578 -11.43 4.73 -1.80
CA THR A 578 -11.40 3.73 -0.72
C THR A 578 -10.11 2.91 -0.76
N LEU A 579 -9.69 2.47 -1.95
CA LEU A 579 -8.42 1.76 -2.14
C LEU A 579 -7.23 2.59 -1.64
N LYS A 580 -7.14 3.87 -2.05
CA LYS A 580 -6.08 4.79 -1.63
C LYS A 580 -6.07 5.02 -0.12
N THR A 581 -7.24 5.31 0.46
CA THR A 581 -7.39 5.60 1.91
C THR A 581 -6.88 4.43 2.76
N HIS A 582 -7.13 3.20 2.30
CA HIS A 582 -6.78 1.98 3.03
C HIS A 582 -5.50 1.31 2.52
N ASN A 583 -4.75 1.95 1.62
CA ASN A 583 -3.54 1.40 0.98
C ASN A 583 -3.76 0.00 0.36
N ILE A 584 -4.95 -0.25 -0.18
CA ILE A 584 -5.26 -1.46 -0.94
C ILE A 584 -4.80 -1.24 -2.38
N ARG A 585 -4.13 -2.25 -2.94
CA ARG A 585 -3.52 -2.18 -4.28
C ARG A 585 -4.31 -3.00 -5.29
N ILE A 586 -4.47 -2.48 -6.50
CA ILE A 586 -4.96 -3.29 -7.62
C ILE A 586 -3.75 -3.99 -8.24
N LYS A 587 -3.72 -5.32 -8.12
CA LYS A 587 -2.57 -6.11 -8.60
C LYS A 587 -2.51 -6.14 -10.12
N LYS A 588 -1.34 -5.83 -10.68
CA LYS A 588 -1.01 -6.12 -12.08
C LYS A 588 -1.04 -7.64 -12.33
N SER A 589 -2.00 -8.12 -13.11
CA SER A 589 -1.99 -9.50 -13.60
C SER A 589 -1.05 -9.59 -14.80
N ILE A 590 0.24 -9.83 -14.54
CA ILE A 590 1.21 -10.07 -15.62
C ILE A 590 1.00 -11.50 -16.11
N ALA A 591 0.08 -11.67 -17.06
CA ALA A 591 -0.15 -12.90 -17.78
C ALA A 591 0.90 -13.08 -18.89
N GLY A 592 2.19 -12.99 -18.53
CA GLY A 592 3.28 -13.03 -19.49
C GLY A 592 4.53 -13.65 -18.89
N HIS A 593 4.78 -14.93 -19.19
CA HIS A 593 6.14 -15.49 -19.10
C HIS A 593 6.97 -14.85 -20.23
N GLY A 594 7.44 -13.63 -20.03
CA GLY A 594 8.36 -12.98 -20.95
C GLY A 594 9.64 -13.80 -21.03
N SER A 595 9.83 -14.55 -22.11
CA SER A 595 11.08 -15.29 -22.36
C SER A 595 12.25 -14.31 -22.49
N GLY A 596 13.41 -14.64 -21.92
CA GLY A 596 14.63 -13.84 -22.04
C GLY A 596 14.73 -12.62 -21.12
N LYS A 597 14.05 -12.62 -19.96
CA LYS A 597 14.15 -11.56 -18.93
C LYS A 597 14.51 -12.14 -17.56
N VAL A 598 15.38 -11.44 -16.80
CA VAL A 598 15.71 -11.75 -15.39
C VAL A 598 14.48 -11.58 -14.51
N ARG A 599 14.24 -12.49 -13.55
CA ARG A 599 13.03 -12.43 -12.72
C ARG A 599 13.27 -11.79 -11.36
N LEU A 600 12.55 -10.72 -11.05
CA LEU A 600 12.55 -10.05 -9.75
C LEU A 600 11.26 -10.42 -9.01
N MET A 601 11.37 -11.04 -7.83
CA MET A 601 10.20 -11.45 -7.05
C MET A 601 10.48 -11.59 -5.56
N THR A 602 9.41 -11.57 -4.75
CA THR A 602 9.54 -11.93 -3.34
C THR A 602 9.83 -13.42 -3.18
N ALA A 603 10.55 -13.79 -2.12
CA ALA A 603 10.81 -15.19 -1.82
C ALA A 603 9.52 -16.02 -1.66
N HIS A 604 8.41 -15.43 -1.19
CA HIS A 604 7.11 -16.10 -1.12
C HIS A 604 6.60 -16.50 -2.51
N LYS A 605 6.63 -15.57 -3.48
CA LYS A 605 6.18 -15.82 -4.86
C LYS A 605 7.06 -16.81 -5.61
N SER A 606 8.30 -17.00 -5.16
CA SER A 606 9.22 -17.99 -5.75
C SER A 606 8.83 -19.45 -5.44
N LYS A 607 7.94 -19.69 -4.46
CA LYS A 607 7.52 -21.05 -4.10
C LYS A 607 6.86 -21.74 -5.31
N GLY A 608 7.31 -22.96 -5.58
CA GLY A 608 6.91 -23.74 -6.76
C GLY A 608 7.72 -23.44 -8.04
N LEU A 609 8.48 -22.33 -8.08
CA LEU A 609 9.39 -22.01 -9.19
C LEU A 609 10.80 -22.55 -8.92
N GLU A 610 11.65 -22.53 -9.96
CA GLU A 610 13.04 -22.98 -9.94
C GLU A 610 13.88 -22.23 -10.97
N PHE A 611 15.13 -21.93 -10.64
CA PHE A 611 16.06 -21.11 -11.43
C PHE A 611 17.48 -21.70 -11.37
N GLU A 612 18.29 -21.56 -12.41
CA GLU A 612 19.70 -21.96 -12.33
C GLU A 612 20.49 -21.14 -11.32
N TYR A 613 20.30 -19.82 -11.31
CA TYR A 613 21.01 -18.86 -10.46
C TYR A 613 20.02 -18.05 -9.63
N VAL A 614 20.27 -17.98 -8.32
CA VAL A 614 19.41 -17.24 -7.38
C VAL A 614 20.23 -16.25 -6.55
N TYR A 615 19.78 -15.01 -6.53
CA TYR A 615 20.32 -13.94 -5.70
C TYR A 615 19.39 -13.70 -4.51
N ILE A 616 19.88 -13.80 -3.28
CA ILE A 616 19.17 -13.43 -2.06
C ILE A 616 19.76 -12.12 -1.56
N ILE A 617 19.00 -11.03 -1.73
CA ILE A 617 19.51 -9.66 -1.52
C ILE A 617 19.08 -9.09 -0.16
N ASN A 618 19.76 -8.03 0.28
CA ASN A 618 19.45 -7.34 1.54
C ASN A 618 19.42 -8.29 2.74
N ALA A 619 20.30 -9.30 2.76
CA ALA A 619 20.33 -10.38 3.75
C ALA A 619 20.91 -9.92 5.11
N PHE A 620 20.36 -8.87 5.71
CA PHE A 620 20.77 -8.26 6.98
C PHE A 620 19.76 -8.46 8.11
N ASP A 621 20.22 -8.30 9.35
CA ASP A 621 19.43 -8.49 10.58
C ASP A 621 18.28 -7.47 10.73
N GLY A 622 17.12 -7.92 11.17
CA GLY A 622 15.89 -7.11 11.24
C GLY A 622 15.16 -6.97 9.90
N HIS A 623 15.72 -7.48 8.80
CA HIS A 623 15.08 -7.60 7.50
C HIS A 623 14.77 -9.05 7.13
N TRP A 624 15.80 -9.90 7.12
CA TRP A 624 15.67 -11.36 7.11
C TRP A 624 15.92 -11.89 8.53
N GLY A 625 14.84 -12.22 9.25
CA GLY A 625 14.90 -12.56 10.67
C GLY A 625 14.91 -11.33 11.60
N ASN A 626 14.65 -11.56 12.88
CA ASN A 626 14.56 -10.59 13.99
C ASN A 626 13.66 -9.38 13.70
N LYS A 627 12.62 -9.59 12.88
CA LYS A 627 11.67 -8.55 12.48
C LYS A 627 10.68 -8.29 13.61
N ARG A 628 10.47 -7.03 13.98
CA ARG A 628 9.43 -6.65 14.96
C ARG A 628 8.05 -6.98 14.39
N LYS A 629 7.38 -8.02 14.92
CA LYS A 629 5.98 -8.31 14.62
C LYS A 629 5.10 -7.20 15.21
N LYS A 630 4.38 -6.47 14.36
CA LYS A 630 3.24 -5.63 14.79
C LYS A 630 1.99 -6.49 14.67
N THR A 631 1.72 -7.36 15.64
CA THR A 631 0.43 -8.05 15.71
C THR A 631 -0.60 -7.08 16.29
N GLY A 632 -1.67 -6.83 15.54
CA GLY A 632 -2.75 -5.94 15.99
C GLY A 632 -3.61 -6.56 17.11
N PHE A 633 -3.74 -7.89 17.09
CA PHE A 633 -4.51 -8.70 18.04
C PHE A 633 -3.70 -9.94 18.47
N GLU A 634 -3.90 -10.37 19.71
CA GLU A 634 -3.49 -11.69 20.19
C GLU A 634 -4.74 -12.56 20.30
N LEU A 635 -4.99 -13.37 19.26
CA LEU A 635 -6.15 -14.25 19.22
C LEU A 635 -5.96 -15.47 20.16
N PRO A 636 -7.04 -16.02 20.75
CA PRO A 636 -6.95 -17.16 21.65
C PRO A 636 -6.31 -18.38 20.97
N LYS A 637 -5.10 -18.78 21.39
CA LYS A 637 -4.32 -19.86 20.73
C LYS A 637 -5.07 -21.19 20.60
N ARG A 638 -5.98 -21.49 21.54
CA ARG A 638 -6.81 -22.71 21.54
C ARG A 638 -7.75 -22.84 20.34
N LEU A 639 -8.08 -21.72 19.69
CA LEU A 639 -8.91 -21.73 18.48
C LEU A 639 -8.21 -22.36 17.28
N PHE A 640 -6.87 -22.33 17.29
CA PHE A 640 -6.03 -22.72 16.17
C PHE A 640 -5.41 -24.11 16.34
N SER A 641 -5.61 -24.78 17.49
CA SER A 641 -5.11 -26.15 17.69
C SER A 641 -6.12 -27.18 17.15
N LEU A 642 -5.63 -28.08 16.30
CA LEU A 642 -6.34 -29.26 15.81
C LEU A 642 -6.64 -30.28 16.92
N ALA A 643 -5.79 -30.34 17.95
CA ALA A 643 -5.91 -31.27 19.08
C ALA A 643 -6.58 -30.67 20.33
N GLY A 644 -6.88 -29.37 20.35
CA GLY A 644 -7.48 -28.69 21.51
C GLY A 644 -6.59 -28.65 22.76
N SER A 645 -5.29 -28.93 22.64
CA SER A 645 -4.32 -28.94 23.73
C SER A 645 -3.55 -27.63 23.85
N ASP A 646 -3.17 -27.25 25.08
CA ASP A 646 -2.26 -26.13 25.34
C ASP A 646 -0.86 -26.46 24.77
N PHE A 647 -0.58 -25.97 23.56
CA PHE A 647 0.77 -26.05 22.98
C PHE A 647 1.74 -25.24 23.84
N THR A 648 2.82 -25.90 24.29
CA THR A 648 3.81 -25.39 25.25
C THR A 648 5.22 -25.29 24.68
N GLU A 649 5.42 -25.48 23.37
CA GLU A 649 6.74 -25.23 22.77
C GLU A 649 6.99 -23.71 22.67
N GLU A 650 8.15 -23.28 23.15
CA GLU A 650 8.72 -21.96 22.88
C GLU A 650 8.82 -21.80 21.35
N GLU A 651 7.81 -21.16 20.75
CA GLU A 651 7.84 -20.85 19.33
C GLU A 651 9.01 -19.91 19.07
N ASP A 652 10.06 -20.41 18.40
CA ASP A 652 11.11 -19.57 17.86
C ASP A 652 10.45 -18.47 17.02
N GLU A 653 10.58 -17.22 17.47
CA GLU A 653 9.94 -16.05 16.86
C GLU A 653 10.34 -15.88 15.38
N ASN A 654 11.49 -16.45 14.99
CA ASN A 654 12.06 -16.44 13.65
C ASN A 654 11.78 -17.68 12.81
N ALA A 655 11.06 -18.68 13.33
CA ALA A 655 10.79 -19.94 12.61
C ALA A 655 10.23 -19.71 11.19
N ASP A 656 9.38 -18.71 11.02
CA ASP A 656 8.73 -18.43 9.73
C ASP A 656 9.68 -17.75 8.74
N GLU A 657 10.44 -16.77 9.20
CA GLU A 657 11.48 -16.11 8.40
C GLU A 657 12.57 -17.11 7.98
N ARG A 658 12.89 -18.05 8.87
CA ARG A 658 13.83 -19.14 8.59
C ARG A 658 13.32 -20.08 7.51
N ARG A 659 12.02 -20.45 7.53
CA ARG A 659 11.40 -21.25 6.44
C ARG A 659 11.37 -20.49 5.13
N LEU A 660 11.14 -19.18 5.17
CA LEU A 660 11.19 -18.36 3.97
C LEU A 660 12.59 -18.34 3.37
N PHE A 661 13.63 -18.22 4.21
CA PHE A 661 15.03 -18.30 3.78
C PHE A 661 15.36 -19.69 3.22
N TYR A 662 14.90 -20.77 3.85
CA TYR A 662 14.99 -22.14 3.31
C TYR A 662 14.34 -22.27 1.93
N VAL A 663 13.14 -21.70 1.74
CA VAL A 663 12.46 -21.68 0.44
C VAL A 663 13.30 -20.95 -0.60
N ALA A 664 13.86 -19.78 -0.26
CA ALA A 664 14.71 -18.99 -1.15
C ALA A 664 15.96 -19.78 -1.60
N LEU A 665 16.67 -20.43 -0.66
CA LEU A 665 17.83 -21.28 -0.97
C LEU A 665 17.46 -22.42 -1.94
N THR A 666 16.35 -23.11 -1.67
CA THR A 666 15.93 -24.30 -2.44
C THR A 666 15.28 -23.99 -3.80
N ARG A 667 15.27 -22.71 -4.22
CA ARG A 667 14.86 -22.33 -5.58
C ARG A 667 15.98 -22.50 -6.60
N ALA A 668 17.23 -22.48 -6.15
CA ALA A 668 18.40 -22.59 -7.02
C ALA A 668 18.65 -24.04 -7.46
N LYS A 669 19.02 -24.22 -8.73
CA LYS A 669 19.50 -25.49 -9.28
C LYS A 669 21.03 -25.60 -9.17
N LYS A 670 21.77 -24.51 -9.46
CA LYS A 670 23.24 -24.52 -9.57
C LYS A 670 23.94 -23.67 -8.52
N GLU A 671 23.62 -22.38 -8.44
CA GLU A 671 24.39 -21.41 -7.64
C GLU A 671 23.49 -20.43 -6.87
N ILE A 672 23.97 -20.02 -5.69
CA ILE A 672 23.33 -19.03 -4.82
C ILE A 672 24.34 -17.92 -4.51
N VAL A 673 23.89 -16.68 -4.68
CA VAL A 673 24.60 -15.47 -4.27
C VAL A 673 23.79 -14.77 -3.18
N ILE A 674 24.41 -14.52 -2.03
CA ILE A 674 23.79 -13.81 -0.90
C ILE A 674 24.51 -12.48 -0.72
N THR A 675 23.77 -11.38 -0.69
CA THR A 675 24.35 -10.04 -0.55
C THR A 675 23.73 -9.28 0.62
N TYR A 676 24.54 -8.45 1.26
CA TYR A 676 24.10 -7.44 2.22
C TYR A 676 25.08 -6.26 2.26
N ALA A 677 24.56 -5.07 2.55
CA ALA A 677 25.36 -3.88 2.82
C ALA A 677 25.77 -3.79 4.30
N ALA A 678 27.00 -3.33 4.55
CA ALA A 678 27.51 -3.05 5.89
C ALA A 678 26.94 -1.75 6.46
N ILE A 679 26.56 -0.79 5.61
CA ILE A 679 26.02 0.52 5.98
C ILE A 679 24.77 0.79 5.15
N ASN A 680 23.69 1.17 5.82
CA ASN A 680 22.45 1.55 5.13
C ASN A 680 22.50 2.99 4.59
N SER A 681 21.49 3.36 3.80
CA SER A 681 21.32 4.72 3.27
C SER A 681 21.36 5.84 4.32
N ASN A 682 21.08 5.55 5.60
CA ASN A 682 21.11 6.50 6.72
C ASN A 682 22.45 6.54 7.48
N GLY A 683 23.49 5.86 6.97
CA GLY A 683 24.81 5.80 7.60
C GLY A 683 24.87 4.90 8.84
N ARG A 684 23.86 4.06 9.09
CA ARG A 684 23.87 3.12 10.23
C ARG A 684 24.46 1.80 9.80
N ALA A 685 25.33 1.25 10.64
CA ALA A 685 25.87 -0.09 10.45
C ALA A 685 24.75 -1.14 10.48
N GLN A 686 24.84 -2.10 9.57
CA GLN A 686 23.97 -3.27 9.46
C GLN A 686 24.78 -4.53 9.76
N LEU A 687 24.16 -5.46 10.47
CA LEU A 687 24.73 -6.78 10.71
C LEU A 687 24.16 -7.76 9.69
N PRO A 688 24.92 -8.78 9.27
CA PRO A 688 24.38 -9.85 8.44
C PRO A 688 23.20 -10.54 9.14
N SER A 689 22.27 -11.08 8.37
CA SER A 689 21.17 -11.88 8.90
C SER A 689 21.72 -13.06 9.70
N GLN A 690 21.10 -13.37 10.84
CA GLN A 690 21.47 -14.54 11.66
C GLN A 690 21.49 -15.83 10.83
N PHE A 691 20.64 -15.95 9.80
CA PHE A 691 20.56 -17.13 8.96
C PHE A 691 21.82 -17.36 8.12
N ILE A 692 22.60 -16.32 7.84
CA ILE A 692 23.91 -16.46 7.20
C ILE A 692 24.90 -17.12 8.16
N GLY A 693 24.86 -16.74 9.45
CA GLY A 693 25.72 -17.33 10.49
C GLY A 693 25.34 -18.77 10.87
N GLU A 694 24.13 -19.21 10.54
CA GLU A 694 23.67 -20.59 10.71
C GLU A 694 24.17 -21.52 9.59
N LEU A 695 24.73 -20.99 8.49
CA LEU A 695 25.28 -21.79 7.39
C LEU A 695 26.67 -22.34 7.73
N ARG A 696 26.96 -23.56 7.25
CA ARG A 696 28.25 -24.22 7.41
C ARG A 696 29.37 -23.52 6.64
N GLU A 697 30.43 -23.09 7.33
CA GLU A 697 31.55 -22.35 6.73
C GLU A 697 32.23 -23.06 5.55
N ASP A 698 32.29 -24.39 5.55
CA ASP A 698 32.92 -25.18 4.48
C ASP A 698 32.13 -25.18 3.17
N LEU A 699 30.86 -24.74 3.19
CA LEU A 699 29.99 -24.61 2.02
C LEU A 699 29.94 -23.18 1.48
N LEU A 700 30.61 -22.23 2.16
CA LEU A 700 30.54 -20.81 1.86
C LEU A 700 31.84 -20.33 1.23
N THR A 701 31.75 -19.27 0.43
CA THR A 701 32.90 -18.50 -0.01
C THR A 701 32.60 -17.03 0.20
N GLN A 702 33.43 -16.37 1.03
CA GLN A 702 33.42 -14.92 1.15
C GLN A 702 34.00 -14.33 -0.13
N ALA A 703 33.14 -13.74 -0.95
CA ALA A 703 33.52 -13.15 -2.21
C ALA A 703 33.89 -11.68 -2.01
N ASP A 704 34.89 -11.22 -2.75
CA ASP A 704 35.42 -9.86 -2.61
C ASP A 704 34.54 -8.86 -3.37
N ALA A 705 33.96 -7.90 -2.64
CA ALA A 705 33.18 -6.80 -3.22
C ALA A 705 34.07 -5.63 -3.69
N ALA A 706 35.33 -5.54 -3.24
CA ALA A 706 36.21 -4.41 -3.52
C ALA A 706 36.43 -4.10 -5.02
N PRO A 707 36.51 -5.09 -5.94
CA PRO A 707 36.59 -4.81 -7.37
C PRO A 707 35.36 -4.06 -7.90
N TYR A 708 34.16 -4.44 -7.45
CA TYR A 708 32.91 -3.79 -7.84
C TYR A 708 32.79 -2.39 -7.23
N GLU A 709 33.29 -2.20 -6.01
CA GLU A 709 33.39 -0.89 -5.35
C GLU A 709 34.30 0.06 -6.13
N ALA A 710 35.46 -0.43 -6.58
CA ALA A 710 36.39 0.34 -7.38
C ALA A 710 35.81 0.67 -8.78
N GLU A 711 35.14 -0.28 -9.43
CA GLU A 711 34.46 -0.07 -10.71
C GLU A 711 33.34 0.98 -10.60
N LEU A 712 32.48 0.86 -9.60
CA LEU A 712 31.42 1.83 -9.33
C LEU A 712 32.00 3.22 -8.99
N GLY A 713 33.08 3.25 -8.22
CA GLY A 713 33.82 4.47 -7.90
C GLY A 713 34.40 5.18 -9.13
N ALA A 714 34.81 4.41 -10.15
CA ALA A 714 35.28 4.92 -11.44
C ALA A 714 34.13 5.31 -12.38
N GLN A 715 32.97 4.68 -12.25
CA GLN A 715 31.78 4.88 -13.08
C GLN A 715 30.66 5.63 -12.33
N LYS A 716 31.01 6.61 -11.50
CA LYS A 716 30.00 7.40 -10.74
C LYS A 716 28.97 8.08 -11.64
N GLU A 717 29.31 8.38 -12.89
CA GLU A 717 28.38 8.92 -13.89
C GLU A 717 27.16 8.00 -14.12
N LEU A 718 27.29 6.69 -13.95
CA LEU A 718 26.18 5.73 -14.02
C LEU A 718 25.12 5.98 -12.93
N LEU A 719 25.54 6.46 -11.75
CA LEU A 719 24.63 6.79 -10.64
C LEU A 719 23.80 8.05 -10.95
N PHE A 720 24.38 8.99 -11.71
CA PHE A 720 23.77 10.28 -12.06
C PHE A 720 23.22 10.32 -13.49
N ALA A 721 23.27 9.22 -14.23
CA ALA A 721 22.75 9.15 -15.59
C ALA A 721 21.26 9.54 -15.55
N PRO A 722 20.86 10.66 -16.19
CA PRO A 722 19.48 11.11 -16.14
C PRO A 722 18.58 10.08 -16.83
N ARG A 723 17.37 9.86 -16.29
CA ARG A 723 16.26 9.44 -17.14
C ARG A 723 16.18 10.46 -18.27
N MET A 724 16.26 10.03 -19.53
CA MET A 724 16.16 10.95 -20.66
C MET A 724 14.81 11.67 -20.58
N LEU A 725 14.85 12.95 -20.23
CA LEU A 725 13.73 13.87 -20.28
C LEU A 725 14.10 14.96 -21.29
N SER A 726 13.23 15.18 -22.26
CA SER A 726 13.36 16.24 -23.26
C SER A 726 13.34 17.61 -22.61
N GLY A 727 14.32 18.45 -22.97
CA GLY A 727 14.51 19.79 -22.43
C GLY A 727 13.46 20.83 -22.89
N VAL A 728 13.40 21.91 -22.12
CA VAL A 728 12.43 23.02 -22.17
C VAL A 728 12.72 23.99 -23.33
N ASP A 729 11.67 24.59 -23.92
CA ASP A 729 11.78 25.65 -24.94
C ASP A 729 12.06 27.03 -24.30
N ILE A 730 12.76 27.91 -25.03
CA ILE A 730 13.20 29.23 -24.58
C ILE A 730 12.01 30.16 -24.25
N LYS A 731 10.85 29.94 -24.88
CA LYS A 731 9.63 30.75 -24.71
C LYS A 731 8.99 30.64 -23.32
N ASP A 732 9.13 29.49 -22.65
CA ASP A 732 8.51 29.26 -21.33
C ASP A 732 9.15 30.13 -20.25
N LYS A 733 10.49 30.29 -20.32
CA LYS A 733 11.27 31.08 -19.35
C LYS A 733 10.89 32.56 -19.36
N GLU A 734 10.63 33.12 -20.54
CA GLU A 734 10.27 34.54 -20.68
C GLU A 734 8.88 34.84 -20.12
N TYR A 735 7.91 33.96 -20.36
CA TYR A 735 6.55 34.10 -19.81
C TYR A 735 6.50 33.97 -18.28
N ILE A 736 7.25 33.02 -17.71
CA ILE A 736 7.37 32.86 -16.26
C ILE A 736 7.97 34.09 -15.60
N ARG A 737 8.99 34.68 -16.25
CA ARG A 737 9.61 35.94 -15.81
C ARG A 737 8.58 37.06 -15.78
N GLU A 738 7.76 37.22 -16.81
CA GLU A 738 6.68 38.22 -16.85
C GLU A 738 5.66 38.02 -15.72
N LEU A 739 5.22 36.78 -15.47
CA LEU A 739 4.31 36.45 -14.38
C LEU A 739 4.90 36.83 -13.01
N PHE A 740 6.17 36.52 -12.79
CA PHE A 740 6.87 36.81 -11.53
C PHE A 740 6.96 38.32 -11.28
N LEU A 741 7.45 39.07 -12.26
CA LEU A 741 7.59 40.53 -12.20
C LEU A 741 6.25 41.21 -11.91
N ARG A 742 5.15 40.67 -12.47
CA ARG A 742 3.81 41.24 -12.33
C ARG A 742 3.15 40.91 -10.99
N ASN A 743 3.21 39.65 -10.55
CA ASN A 743 2.46 39.16 -9.40
C ASN A 743 3.10 39.53 -8.05
N GLY A 744 4.42 39.76 -8.03
CA GLY A 744 5.17 40.01 -6.81
C GLY A 744 5.29 38.78 -5.91
N PHE A 745 6.03 38.94 -4.82
CA PHE A 745 6.51 37.86 -3.98
C PHE A 745 6.06 38.06 -2.52
N SER A 746 5.29 37.12 -1.99
CA SER A 746 4.78 37.14 -0.62
C SER A 746 5.49 36.13 0.28
N VAL A 747 5.33 36.26 1.60
CA VAL A 747 5.87 35.26 2.54
C VAL A 747 5.31 33.85 2.28
N THR A 748 4.02 33.74 1.93
CA THR A 748 3.41 32.45 1.59
C THR A 748 4.03 31.87 0.33
N ALA A 749 4.30 32.71 -0.69
CA ALA A 749 4.97 32.29 -1.91
C ALA A 749 6.41 31.82 -1.64
N LEU A 750 7.15 32.53 -0.78
CA LEU A 750 8.49 32.12 -0.37
C LEU A 750 8.46 30.77 0.37
N ASN A 751 7.56 30.61 1.36
CA ASN A 751 7.44 29.36 2.09
C ASN A 751 7.09 28.19 1.17
N ASN A 752 6.13 28.38 0.26
CA ASN A 752 5.78 27.35 -0.73
C ASN A 752 6.95 27.01 -1.65
N TYR A 753 7.78 27.98 -2.04
CA TYR A 753 8.96 27.72 -2.88
C TYR A 753 10.01 26.90 -2.15
N LEU A 754 10.29 27.24 -0.89
CA LEU A 754 11.25 26.53 -0.04
C LEU A 754 10.80 25.11 0.27
N GLU A 755 9.49 24.89 0.41
CA GLU A 755 8.90 23.56 0.54
C GLU A 755 8.98 22.79 -0.79
N CYS A 756 8.51 23.39 -1.88
CA CYS A 756 8.60 22.81 -3.22
C CYS A 756 8.49 23.91 -4.31
N PRO A 757 9.49 24.06 -5.20
CA PRO A 757 9.42 25.02 -6.30
C PRO A 757 8.18 24.87 -7.20
N TRP A 758 7.71 23.64 -7.40
CA TRP A 758 6.50 23.34 -8.18
C TRP A 758 5.21 23.68 -7.43
N LYS A 759 5.19 23.55 -6.10
CA LYS A 759 4.09 24.06 -5.27
C LYS A 759 3.97 25.57 -5.44
N TYR A 760 5.08 26.31 -5.38
CA TYR A 760 5.08 27.74 -5.66
C TYR A 760 4.57 28.05 -7.08
N PHE A 761 5.10 27.34 -8.08
CA PHE A 761 4.74 27.55 -9.48
C PHE A 761 3.24 27.42 -9.72
N TYR A 762 2.64 26.30 -9.29
CA TYR A 762 1.22 26.04 -9.52
C TYR A 762 0.30 26.87 -8.60
N THR A 763 0.62 27.01 -7.31
CA THR A 763 -0.30 27.65 -6.35
C THR A 763 -0.17 29.17 -6.27
N ASN A 764 1.04 29.72 -6.45
CA ASN A 764 1.29 31.15 -6.24
C ASN A 764 1.50 31.89 -7.56
N LEU A 765 2.26 31.31 -8.49
CA LEU A 765 2.59 31.95 -9.76
C LEU A 765 1.44 31.81 -10.76
N LEU A 766 1.02 30.58 -11.05
CA LEU A 766 -0.11 30.27 -11.94
C LEU A 766 -1.47 30.38 -11.26
N ARG A 767 -1.51 30.21 -9.94
CA ARG A 767 -2.73 30.28 -9.11
C ARG A 767 -3.82 29.31 -9.58
N ILE A 768 -3.48 28.02 -9.63
CA ILE A 768 -4.49 26.96 -9.82
C ILE A 768 -5.59 27.12 -8.77
N PRO A 769 -6.86 27.27 -9.17
CA PRO A 769 -7.97 27.35 -8.23
C PRO A 769 -8.13 26.01 -7.50
N LYS A 770 -8.01 26.01 -6.17
CA LYS A 770 -8.34 24.86 -5.30
C LYS A 770 -9.49 25.24 -4.36
N ALA A 771 -10.34 24.29 -4.03
CA ALA A 771 -11.32 24.48 -2.97
C ALA A 771 -10.58 24.66 -1.62
N PRO A 772 -10.90 25.68 -0.82
CA PRO A 772 -10.27 25.83 0.49
C PRO A 772 -10.64 24.63 1.37
N SER A 773 -9.67 24.06 2.08
CA SER A 773 -9.94 23.00 3.06
C SER A 773 -10.84 23.49 4.20
N LYS A 774 -11.50 22.56 4.91
CA LYS A 774 -12.27 22.85 6.14
C LYS A 774 -11.48 23.74 7.12
N HIS A 775 -10.18 23.47 7.30
CA HIS A 775 -9.31 24.26 8.19
C HIS A 775 -9.07 25.68 7.68
N GLN A 776 -8.89 25.87 6.37
CA GLN A 776 -8.74 27.20 5.77
C GLN A 776 -10.05 27.99 5.85
N MET A 777 -11.19 27.36 5.54
CA MET A 777 -12.52 27.98 5.67
C MET A 777 -12.79 28.44 7.11
N TYR A 778 -12.46 27.59 8.09
CA TYR A 778 -12.53 27.93 9.51
C TYR A 778 -11.62 29.13 9.86
N GLY A 779 -10.37 29.12 9.38
CA GLY A 779 -9.42 30.22 9.55
C GLY A 779 -9.94 31.55 9.00
N ILE A 780 -10.45 31.55 7.77
CA ILE A 780 -11.05 32.72 7.11
C ILE A 780 -12.19 33.31 7.96
N ALA A 781 -13.06 32.46 8.51
CA ALA A 781 -14.16 32.90 9.36
C ALA A 781 -13.67 33.54 10.67
N ILE A 782 -12.63 32.96 11.31
CA ILE A 782 -12.00 33.51 12.52
C ILE A 782 -11.37 34.88 12.24
N HIS A 783 -10.52 35.00 11.22
CA HIS A 783 -9.85 36.26 10.89
C HIS A 783 -10.86 37.35 10.54
N SER A 784 -11.89 37.02 9.75
CA SER A 784 -12.96 37.96 9.38
C SER A 784 -13.73 38.44 10.60
N ALA A 785 -14.03 37.55 11.55
CA ALA A 785 -14.71 37.91 12.80
C ALA A 785 -13.86 38.80 13.71
N LEU A 786 -12.58 38.48 13.87
CA LEU A 786 -11.64 39.30 14.65
C LEU A 786 -11.43 40.67 14.03
N LYS A 787 -11.31 40.75 12.70
CA LYS A 787 -11.23 42.01 11.97
C LYS A 787 -12.45 42.90 12.25
N ASP A 788 -13.66 42.38 12.01
CA ASP A 788 -14.90 43.11 12.26
C ASP A 788 -15.02 43.54 13.74
N PHE A 789 -14.61 42.68 14.66
CA PHE A 789 -14.59 42.98 16.09
C PHE A 789 -13.65 44.14 16.42
N PHE A 790 -12.39 44.08 16.01
CA PHE A 790 -11.39 45.11 16.31
C PHE A 790 -11.63 46.41 15.55
N ASP A 791 -12.24 46.38 14.36
CA ASP A 791 -12.65 47.61 13.67
C ASP A 791 -13.83 48.27 14.37
N THR A 792 -14.81 47.50 14.84
CA THR A 792 -16.01 48.04 15.50
C THR A 792 -15.72 48.56 16.92
N ILE A 793 -14.83 47.89 17.69
CA ILE A 793 -14.53 48.28 19.08
C ILE A 793 -13.83 49.64 19.20
N LYS A 794 -13.26 50.15 18.09
CA LYS A 794 -12.71 51.52 18.01
C LYS A 794 -13.79 52.59 18.03
N GLU A 795 -14.98 52.26 17.52
CA GLU A 795 -16.07 53.20 17.29
C GLU A 795 -17.15 53.12 18.38
N ARG A 796 -17.40 51.93 18.93
CA ARG A 796 -18.41 51.69 19.95
C ARG A 796 -18.06 50.49 20.84
N GLU A 797 -18.68 50.41 22.02
CA GLU A 797 -18.58 49.20 22.85
C GLU A 797 -19.25 48.00 22.16
N VAL A 798 -18.53 46.88 22.14
CA VAL A 798 -19.00 45.58 21.64
C VAL A 798 -18.64 44.49 22.64
N ASP A 799 -19.53 43.53 22.81
CA ASP A 799 -19.40 42.46 23.79
C ASP A 799 -18.93 41.13 23.15
N LYS A 800 -18.83 40.10 23.99
CA LYS A 800 -18.49 38.75 23.56
C LYS A 800 -19.47 38.21 22.52
N GLN A 801 -20.76 38.51 22.67
CA GLN A 801 -21.79 37.99 21.77
C GLN A 801 -21.60 38.54 20.35
N PHE A 802 -21.24 39.82 20.21
CA PHE A 802 -20.95 40.41 18.91
C PHE A 802 -19.84 39.66 18.14
N LEU A 803 -18.73 39.28 18.82
CA LEU A 803 -17.65 38.51 18.19
C LEU A 803 -18.12 37.13 17.72
N LEU A 804 -18.90 36.44 18.55
CA LEU A 804 -19.43 35.10 18.23
C LEU A 804 -20.47 35.14 17.11
N ASP A 805 -21.31 36.17 17.07
CA ASP A 805 -22.30 36.37 16.01
C ASP A 805 -21.61 36.65 14.67
N LYS A 806 -20.54 37.45 14.67
CA LYS A 806 -19.72 37.71 13.48
C LYS A 806 -19.02 36.46 12.98
N PHE A 807 -18.46 35.65 13.87
CA PHE A 807 -17.89 34.36 13.49
C PHE A 807 -18.94 33.45 12.85
N THR A 808 -20.11 33.32 13.48
CA THR A 808 -21.22 32.53 12.95
C THR A 808 -21.62 33.03 11.57
N TYR A 809 -21.78 34.35 11.40
CA TYR A 809 -22.12 35.00 10.13
C TYR A 809 -21.14 34.68 9.00
N TYR A 810 -19.82 34.68 9.27
CA TYR A 810 -18.80 34.36 8.28
C TYR A 810 -18.69 32.86 8.01
N LEU A 811 -18.89 32.02 9.03
CA LEU A 811 -18.87 30.56 8.90
C LEU A 811 -20.05 30.04 8.08
N THR A 812 -21.26 30.59 8.27
CA THR A 812 -22.46 30.20 7.49
C THR A 812 -22.32 30.50 5.99
N ARG A 813 -21.39 31.40 5.62
CA ARG A 813 -21.08 31.72 4.21
C ARG A 813 -19.97 30.87 3.61
N GLN A 814 -19.30 30.06 4.42
CA GLN A 814 -18.34 29.08 3.90
C GLN A 814 -19.09 27.87 3.33
N PRO A 815 -18.63 27.28 2.22
CA PRO A 815 -19.25 26.11 1.61
C PRO A 815 -18.91 24.82 2.39
N LEU A 816 -19.32 24.73 3.66
CA LEU A 816 -19.13 23.56 4.52
C LEU A 816 -20.34 22.62 4.43
N VAL A 817 -20.09 21.30 4.46
CA VAL A 817 -21.18 20.33 4.65
C VAL A 817 -21.72 20.41 6.07
N LYS A 818 -22.95 19.92 6.29
CA LYS A 818 -23.68 20.11 7.55
C LYS A 818 -22.90 19.63 8.79
N SER A 819 -22.30 18.44 8.75
CA SER A 819 -21.50 17.88 9.84
C SER A 819 -20.26 18.74 10.14
N GLU A 820 -19.52 19.13 9.10
CA GLU A 820 -18.33 19.99 9.23
C GLU A 820 -18.67 21.39 9.75
N TYR A 821 -19.80 21.94 9.32
CA TYR A 821 -20.31 23.21 9.80
C TYR A 821 -20.62 23.13 11.29
N GLU A 822 -21.36 22.11 11.74
CA GLU A 822 -21.71 21.92 13.15
C GLU A 822 -20.47 21.76 14.03
N GLU A 823 -19.50 20.97 13.58
CA GLU A 823 -18.23 20.78 14.29
C GLU A 823 -17.39 22.08 14.35
N SER A 824 -17.23 22.76 13.21
CA SER A 824 -16.46 24.01 13.11
C SER A 824 -17.10 25.14 13.90
N LEU A 825 -18.44 25.19 13.92
CA LEU A 825 -19.20 26.14 14.71
C LEU A 825 -18.98 25.90 16.21
N ALA A 826 -19.16 24.65 16.67
CA ALA A 826 -18.94 24.29 18.07
C ALA A 826 -17.50 24.61 18.51
N LYS A 827 -16.51 24.26 17.67
CA LYS A 827 -15.09 24.54 17.92
C LYS A 827 -14.82 26.05 18.00
N GLY A 828 -15.29 26.83 17.02
CA GLY A 828 -15.05 28.28 16.94
C GLY A 828 -15.73 29.07 18.04
N LEU A 829 -16.97 28.72 18.41
CA LEU A 829 -17.66 29.36 19.53
C LEU A 829 -16.92 29.16 20.85
N LYS A 830 -16.38 27.95 21.09
CA LYS A 830 -15.58 27.65 22.27
C LYS A 830 -14.24 28.40 22.25
N ALA A 831 -13.54 28.38 21.12
CA ALA A 831 -12.23 29.01 20.94
C ALA A 831 -12.30 30.54 21.09
N LEU A 832 -13.11 31.22 20.27
CA LEU A 832 -13.27 32.68 20.35
C LEU A 832 -13.88 33.11 21.69
N GLY A 833 -14.80 32.30 22.22
CA GLY A 833 -15.44 32.60 23.49
C GLY A 833 -14.44 32.62 24.65
N GLY A 834 -13.58 31.60 24.76
CA GLY A 834 -12.53 31.57 25.79
C GLY A 834 -11.40 32.56 25.51
N TYR A 835 -11.08 32.81 24.24
CA TYR A 835 -10.11 33.82 23.84
C TYR A 835 -10.54 35.23 24.29
N TYR A 836 -11.82 35.58 24.08
CA TYR A 836 -12.40 36.83 24.57
C TYR A 836 -12.29 36.94 26.09
N ASP A 837 -12.71 35.91 26.83
CA ASP A 837 -12.69 35.93 28.29
C ASP A 837 -11.27 36.11 28.85
N THR A 838 -10.28 35.54 28.17
CA THR A 838 -8.87 35.61 28.57
C THR A 838 -8.27 37.00 28.35
N TYR A 839 -8.56 37.64 27.21
CA TYR A 839 -7.80 38.83 26.77
C TYR A 839 -8.59 40.15 26.73
N LYS A 840 -9.91 40.18 27.00
CA LYS A 840 -10.74 41.39 26.94
C LYS A 840 -10.20 42.62 27.70
N GLY A 841 -9.40 42.42 28.76
CA GLY A 841 -8.79 43.50 29.55
C GLY A 841 -7.38 43.91 29.11
N ALA A 842 -6.78 43.19 28.16
CA ALA A 842 -5.39 43.37 27.73
C ALA A 842 -5.26 43.84 26.26
N TRP A 843 -6.37 44.00 25.53
CA TRP A 843 -6.34 44.36 24.12
C TRP A 843 -5.96 45.83 23.88
N ARG A 844 -5.14 46.04 22.86
CA ARG A 844 -4.84 47.38 22.33
C ARG A 844 -5.86 47.74 21.26
N ILE A 845 -6.71 48.71 21.57
CA ILE A 845 -7.83 49.13 20.71
C ILE A 845 -7.36 50.00 19.54
N ASN A 846 -6.32 50.81 19.75
CA ASN A 846 -5.69 51.57 18.68
C ASN A 846 -4.85 50.63 17.80
N ALA A 847 -5.45 50.11 16.73
CA ALA A 847 -4.82 49.17 15.82
C ALA A 847 -5.32 49.32 14.37
N LEU A 848 -4.55 48.86 13.40
CA LEU A 848 -5.03 48.60 12.02
C LEU A 848 -5.26 47.10 11.87
N THR A 849 -6.29 46.69 11.14
CA THR A 849 -6.59 45.27 10.88
C THR A 849 -6.51 44.99 9.38
N GLU A 850 -6.11 43.77 9.00
CA GLU A 850 -6.05 43.29 7.62
C GLU A 850 -5.31 44.25 6.67
N PHE A 851 -4.20 44.81 7.15
CA PHE A 851 -3.44 45.86 6.48
C PHE A 851 -2.63 45.29 5.31
N ALA A 852 -2.97 45.69 4.08
CA ALA A 852 -2.29 45.24 2.87
C ALA A 852 -1.11 46.15 2.52
N VAL A 853 0.08 45.56 2.35
CA VAL A 853 1.29 46.23 1.88
C VAL A 853 1.64 45.70 0.50
N ASN A 854 1.63 46.58 -0.51
CA ASN A 854 1.83 46.19 -1.91
C ASN A 854 2.91 47.06 -2.56
N GLY A 855 3.73 46.47 -3.42
CA GLY A 855 4.66 47.26 -4.26
C GLY A 855 5.96 47.66 -3.59
N ILE A 856 6.40 46.93 -2.57
CA ILE A 856 7.69 47.18 -1.92
C ILE A 856 8.80 46.58 -2.78
N MET A 857 9.65 47.41 -3.37
CA MET A 857 10.77 46.93 -4.18
C MET A 857 11.95 46.55 -3.29
N LEU A 858 12.35 45.27 -3.32
CA LEU A 858 13.57 44.79 -2.67
C LEU A 858 14.79 44.98 -3.58
N THR A 859 14.61 44.68 -4.87
CA THR A 859 15.52 44.99 -5.98
C THR A 859 14.69 45.53 -7.15
N PRO A 860 15.29 46.06 -8.24
CA PRO A 860 14.53 46.53 -9.40
C PRO A 860 13.61 45.47 -10.03
N GLU A 861 13.87 44.18 -9.80
CA GLU A 861 13.13 43.05 -10.39
C GLU A 861 12.34 42.23 -9.34
N ILE A 862 12.56 42.44 -8.04
CA ILE A 862 11.87 41.71 -6.96
C ILE A 862 10.94 42.65 -6.20
N ARG A 863 9.64 42.48 -6.44
CA ARG A 863 8.56 43.21 -5.78
C ARG A 863 7.94 42.36 -4.67
N LEU A 864 7.85 42.90 -3.45
CA LEU A 864 7.24 42.24 -2.30
C LEU A 864 5.79 42.71 -2.07
N THR A 865 4.98 41.80 -1.54
CA THR A 865 3.59 42.02 -1.14
C THR A 865 3.25 41.21 0.11
N GLY A 866 2.34 41.70 0.94
CA GLY A 866 1.85 40.98 2.11
C GLY A 866 0.59 41.60 2.70
N LYS A 867 -0.08 40.83 3.55
CA LYS A 867 -1.25 41.26 4.31
C LYS A 867 -0.99 40.94 5.77
N ILE A 868 -1.09 41.95 6.62
CA ILE A 868 -0.80 41.86 8.05
C ILE A 868 -2.12 41.84 8.81
N ASP A 869 -2.34 40.84 9.66
CA ASP A 869 -3.62 40.64 10.35
C ASP A 869 -3.97 41.81 11.27
N LYS A 870 -3.04 42.24 12.13
CA LYS A 870 -3.23 43.40 13.00
C LYS A 870 -1.92 44.14 13.30
N ILE A 871 -1.97 45.46 13.33
CA ILE A 871 -0.88 46.36 13.71
C ILE A 871 -1.35 47.19 14.91
N GLU A 872 -0.79 46.99 16.08
CA GLU A 872 -1.13 47.70 17.32
C GLU A 872 -0.12 48.84 17.59
N PHE A 873 -0.60 50.05 17.87
CA PHE A 873 0.28 51.19 18.15
C PHE A 873 0.82 51.15 19.59
N ILE A 874 2.14 51.30 19.76
CA ILE A 874 2.83 51.33 21.06
C ILE A 874 3.00 52.78 21.53
N GLY A 875 1.88 53.49 21.73
CA GLY A 875 1.86 54.90 22.15
C GLY A 875 1.47 55.88 21.04
N ALA A 876 1.88 57.14 21.16
CA ALA A 876 1.50 58.23 20.24
C ALA A 876 2.45 58.41 19.03
N GLY A 877 3.53 57.62 18.98
CA GLY A 877 4.52 57.65 17.90
C GLY A 877 4.17 56.69 16.76
N ASN A 878 5.16 56.45 15.89
CA ASN A 878 5.05 55.51 14.76
C ASN A 878 5.49 54.07 15.12
N GLU A 879 5.73 53.78 16.40
CA GLU A 879 6.17 52.47 16.88
C GLU A 879 4.97 51.52 16.98
N VAL A 880 5.11 50.33 16.40
CA VAL A 880 4.03 49.35 16.28
C VAL A 880 4.45 47.94 16.72
N ASN A 881 3.47 47.20 17.20
CA ASN A 881 3.52 45.76 17.42
C ASN A 881 2.67 45.07 16.35
N VAL A 882 3.21 44.11 15.63
CA VAL A 882 2.45 43.33 14.64
C VAL A 882 1.90 42.08 15.32
N VAL A 883 0.63 41.76 15.11
CA VAL A 883 0.01 40.53 15.61
C VAL A 883 -0.44 39.70 14.43
N ASP A 884 -0.03 38.43 14.41
CA ASP A 884 -0.43 37.41 13.43
C ASP A 884 -1.24 36.33 14.15
N TYR A 885 -2.47 36.10 13.70
CA TYR A 885 -3.38 35.16 14.33
C TYR A 885 -3.17 33.75 13.78
N LYS A 886 -3.16 32.76 14.68
CA LYS A 886 -3.07 31.34 14.31
C LYS A 886 -4.26 30.56 14.83
N THR A 887 -4.98 29.91 13.92
CA THR A 887 -6.07 28.98 14.21
C THR A 887 -5.52 27.55 14.34
N GLY A 888 -5.06 27.21 15.53
CA GLY A 888 -4.52 25.90 15.87
C GLY A 888 -4.01 25.86 17.30
N LYS A 889 -3.64 24.66 17.79
CA LYS A 889 -3.10 24.49 19.14
C LYS A 889 -1.83 25.35 19.32
N PRO A 890 -1.61 25.96 20.51
CA PRO A 890 -0.42 26.75 20.77
C PRO A 890 0.88 25.96 20.58
N LYS A 891 1.82 26.56 19.84
CA LYS A 891 3.17 26.01 19.64
C LYS A 891 4.15 26.56 20.68
N SER A 892 5.26 25.84 20.90
CA SER A 892 6.33 26.31 21.77
C SER A 892 7.19 27.37 21.06
N ARG A 893 7.91 28.22 21.82
CA ARG A 893 8.81 29.23 21.24
C ARG A 893 9.85 28.62 20.30
N ASN A 894 10.48 27.51 20.72
CA ASN A 894 11.45 26.78 19.89
C ASN A 894 10.82 26.23 18.60
N ASP A 895 9.56 25.82 18.66
CA ASP A 895 8.83 25.32 17.48
C ASP A 895 8.50 26.47 16.52
N ILE A 896 8.17 27.65 17.02
CA ILE A 896 7.93 28.85 16.19
C ILE A 896 9.24 29.32 15.52
N GLU A 897 10.35 29.27 16.24
CA GLU A 897 11.69 29.64 15.76
C GLU A 897 12.31 28.62 14.79
N GLY A 898 11.74 27.41 14.63
CA GLY A 898 12.29 26.36 13.76
C GLY A 898 13.44 25.56 14.38
N ASN A 899 13.58 25.60 15.71
CA ASN A 899 14.65 24.91 16.44
C ASN A 899 14.29 23.45 16.81
N THR A 900 13.19 22.91 16.27
CA THR A 900 12.71 21.54 16.49
C THR A 900 12.85 20.72 15.20
N GLN A 901 13.04 19.40 15.30
CA GLN A 901 13.13 18.52 14.12
C GLN A 901 11.87 18.52 13.24
N ALA A 902 10.74 19.02 13.75
CA ALA A 902 9.44 19.03 13.07
C ALA A 902 9.01 20.43 12.58
N SER A 903 9.87 21.45 12.67
CA SER A 903 9.52 22.82 12.28
C SER A 903 10.54 23.44 11.33
N GLU A 904 10.03 24.00 10.24
CA GLU A 904 10.80 24.68 9.19
C GLU A 904 10.94 26.20 9.43
N GLY A 905 10.51 26.70 10.59
CA GLY A 905 10.60 28.12 10.95
C GLY A 905 9.63 29.04 10.20
N ASN A 906 8.63 28.49 9.49
CA ASN A 906 7.69 29.23 8.62
C ASN A 906 6.95 30.37 9.36
N ILE A 907 6.60 30.17 10.64
CA ILE A 907 5.85 31.13 11.44
C ILE A 907 6.73 32.34 11.84
N LYS A 908 7.96 32.10 12.31
CA LYS A 908 8.89 33.19 12.63
C LYS A 908 9.30 33.94 11.35
N ARG A 909 9.52 33.24 10.22
CA ARG A 909 9.80 33.87 8.92
C ARG A 909 8.73 34.87 8.50
N GLN A 910 7.46 34.58 8.79
CA GLN A 910 6.34 35.49 8.51
C GLN A 910 6.44 36.82 9.27
N LEU A 911 6.79 36.79 10.56
CA LEU A 911 6.99 38.03 11.34
C LEU A 911 8.19 38.85 10.82
N ILE A 912 9.30 38.18 10.48
CA ILE A 912 10.48 38.85 9.90
C ILE A 912 10.11 39.49 8.56
N PHE A 913 9.32 38.80 7.73
CA PHE A 913 8.83 39.33 6.44
C PHE A 913 7.90 40.54 6.63
N TYR A 914 7.03 40.55 7.63
CA TYR A 914 6.20 41.73 7.93
C TYR A 914 7.03 42.92 8.36
N LYS A 915 8.07 42.71 9.18
CA LYS A 915 9.03 43.77 9.52
C LYS A 915 9.70 44.34 8.27
N LEU A 916 10.15 43.46 7.37
CA LEU A 916 10.76 43.83 6.09
C LEU A 916 9.86 44.72 5.23
N LEU A 917 8.57 44.38 5.17
CA LEU A 917 7.55 45.15 4.44
C LEU A 917 7.33 46.53 5.07
N LEU A 918 7.17 46.59 6.40
CA LEU A 918 6.87 47.83 7.11
C LEU A 918 8.05 48.81 7.14
N ASP A 919 9.28 48.30 7.32
CA ASP A 919 10.50 49.13 7.32
C ASP A 919 10.71 49.86 5.97
N ARG A 920 10.12 49.35 4.87
CA ARG A 920 10.18 49.94 3.52
C ARG A 920 8.88 50.59 3.06
N HIS A 921 7.80 50.48 3.83
CA HIS A 921 6.50 51.04 3.45
C HIS A 921 6.44 52.52 3.80
N GLU A 922 6.19 53.37 2.80
CA GLU A 922 6.09 54.84 2.94
C GLU A 922 7.26 55.43 3.77
N ASP A 923 8.50 55.04 3.43
CA ASP A 923 9.74 55.45 4.13
C ASP A 923 9.75 55.13 5.64
N GLY A 924 9.23 53.96 6.03
CA GLY A 924 9.26 53.49 7.41
C GLY A 924 8.19 54.12 8.29
N LYS A 925 7.01 54.42 7.70
CA LYS A 925 5.87 55.03 8.40
C LYS A 925 5.43 54.26 9.64
N TYR A 926 5.59 52.94 9.67
CA TYR A 926 5.28 52.09 10.83
C TYR A 926 6.53 51.34 11.25
N ARG A 927 7.12 51.72 12.38
CA ARG A 927 8.34 51.11 12.91
C ARG A 927 7.98 49.91 13.78
N MET A 928 8.14 48.70 13.25
CA MET A 928 7.87 47.47 13.99
C MET A 928 8.96 47.21 15.04
N LEU A 929 8.57 47.24 16.32
CA LEU A 929 9.44 46.89 17.46
C LEU A 929 9.36 45.41 17.83
N SER A 930 8.15 44.85 17.82
CA SER A 930 7.88 43.46 18.18
C SER A 930 6.80 42.85 17.27
N GLY A 931 6.81 41.53 17.19
CA GLY A 931 5.80 40.73 16.52
C GLY A 931 5.25 39.65 17.43
N ASP A 932 3.94 39.52 17.50
CA ASP A 932 3.25 38.52 18.30
C ASP A 932 2.63 37.44 17.42
N ILE A 933 2.83 36.18 17.81
CA ILE A 933 2.04 35.05 17.32
C ILE A 933 0.96 34.76 18.36
N ASP A 934 -0.30 34.96 17.96
CA ASP A 934 -1.45 34.87 18.85
C ASP A 934 -2.34 33.67 18.49
N PHE A 935 -2.36 32.66 19.36
CA PHE A 935 -3.12 31.43 19.13
C PHE A 935 -4.55 31.60 19.65
N ILE A 936 -5.50 31.48 18.73
CA ILE A 936 -6.93 31.67 19.03
C ILE A 936 -7.55 30.42 19.69
N GLU A 937 -6.80 29.30 19.76
CA GLU A 937 -7.23 28.07 20.42
C GLU A 937 -6.39 27.81 21.69
N PRO A 938 -6.97 27.23 22.75
CA PRO A 938 -6.23 26.86 23.94
C PRO A 938 -5.42 25.56 23.74
N ASN A 939 -4.43 25.34 24.60
CA ASN A 939 -3.75 24.04 24.69
C ASN A 939 -4.65 22.97 25.36
N GLU A 940 -4.14 21.74 25.49
CA GLU A 940 -4.87 20.61 26.08
C GLU A 940 -5.30 20.82 27.54
N ARG A 941 -4.70 21.80 28.22
CA ARG A 941 -5.05 22.20 29.59
C ARG A 941 -6.02 23.39 29.63
N GLY A 942 -6.53 23.84 28.48
CA GLY A 942 -7.47 24.96 28.37
C GLY A 942 -6.81 26.35 28.43
N VAL A 943 -5.48 26.44 28.28
CA VAL A 943 -4.74 27.71 28.42
C VAL A 943 -4.47 28.32 27.04
N TYR A 944 -4.87 29.58 26.85
CA TYR A 944 -4.53 30.40 25.68
C TYR A 944 -3.11 30.95 25.83
N ARG A 945 -2.38 31.05 24.72
CA ARG A 945 -0.98 31.47 24.72
C ARG A 945 -0.71 32.41 23.56
N LYS A 946 0.08 33.44 23.85
CA LYS A 946 0.59 34.42 22.89
C LYS A 946 2.10 34.54 23.09
N GLU A 947 2.87 34.48 22.01
CA GLU A 947 4.33 34.56 22.05
C GLU A 947 4.82 35.81 21.33
N MET A 948 5.63 36.61 22.04
CA MET A 948 6.20 37.86 21.53
C MET A 948 7.65 37.65 21.11
N PHE A 949 7.99 38.19 19.94
CA PHE A 949 9.32 38.14 19.36
C PHE A 949 9.80 39.55 19.01
N GLU A 950 11.02 39.85 19.43
CA GLU A 950 11.81 40.94 18.85
C GLU A 950 12.54 40.39 17.61
N ILE A 951 12.60 41.17 16.55
CA ILE A 951 13.29 40.78 15.30
C ILE A 951 14.63 41.49 15.25
N VAL A 952 15.72 40.74 15.21
CA VAL A 952 17.08 41.31 15.19
C VAL A 952 17.54 41.62 13.75
N PRO A 953 18.44 42.60 13.54
CA PRO A 953 18.90 43.00 12.20
C PRO A 953 19.52 41.86 11.38
N GLU A 954 20.16 40.90 12.04
CA GLU A 954 20.77 39.72 11.40
C GLU A 954 19.71 38.81 10.76
N GLU A 955 18.57 38.61 11.43
CA GLU A 955 17.43 37.84 10.91
C GLU A 955 16.83 38.50 9.66
N LEU A 956 16.75 39.83 9.65
CA LEU A 956 16.24 40.60 8.52
C LEU A 956 17.16 40.48 7.31
N THR A 957 18.47 40.62 7.53
CA THR A 957 19.49 40.50 6.47
C THR A 957 19.50 39.09 5.87
N ALA A 958 19.44 38.05 6.71
CA ALA A 958 19.36 36.67 6.25
C ALA A 958 18.11 36.41 5.38
N LEU A 959 16.94 36.92 5.79
CA LEU A 959 15.71 36.78 4.99
C LEU A 959 15.80 37.55 3.67
N GLU A 960 16.41 38.74 3.64
CA GLU A 960 16.60 39.49 2.41
C GLU A 960 17.48 38.75 1.40
N GLU A 961 18.59 38.17 1.85
CA GLU A 961 19.46 37.36 0.99
C GLU A 961 18.76 36.10 0.48
N GLU A 962 17.94 35.46 1.32
CA GLU A 962 17.16 34.29 0.91
C GLU A 962 16.10 34.65 -0.15
N ILE A 963 15.40 35.78 0.01
CA ILE A 963 14.44 36.28 -0.98
C ILE A 963 15.16 36.64 -2.29
N LYS A 964 16.34 37.27 -2.23
CA LYS A 964 17.13 37.59 -3.43
C LYS A 964 17.57 36.32 -4.16
N ARG A 965 18.07 35.32 -3.42
CA ARG A 965 18.47 34.02 -3.97
C ARG A 965 17.31 33.35 -4.70
N VAL A 966 16.18 33.17 -4.01
CA VAL A 966 14.98 32.54 -4.59
C VAL A 966 14.43 33.34 -5.75
N GLY A 967 14.35 34.67 -5.63
CA GLY A 967 13.89 35.56 -6.70
C GLY A 967 14.77 35.45 -7.94
N GLN A 968 16.10 35.37 -7.78
CA GLN A 968 17.03 35.18 -8.88
C GLN A 968 16.88 33.79 -9.53
N GLU A 969 16.73 32.73 -8.73
CA GLU A 969 16.47 31.38 -9.23
C GLU A 969 15.19 31.28 -10.08
N ILE A 970 14.15 32.07 -9.73
CA ILE A 970 12.91 32.17 -10.51
C ILE A 970 13.15 32.96 -11.81
N LEU A 971 13.81 34.12 -11.73
CA LEU A 971 14.09 34.99 -12.88
C LEU A 971 14.99 34.33 -13.93
N ASP A 972 15.91 33.48 -13.49
CA ASP A 972 16.84 32.73 -14.35
C ASP A 972 16.25 31.40 -14.85
N GLY A 973 15.05 31.02 -14.37
CA GLY A 973 14.38 29.77 -14.72
C GLY A 973 15.06 28.51 -14.16
N ILE A 974 15.96 28.65 -13.18
CA ILE A 974 16.70 27.54 -12.56
C ILE A 974 15.74 26.61 -11.80
N PHE A 975 14.66 27.15 -11.24
CA PHE A 975 13.70 26.38 -10.45
C PHE A 975 12.99 25.27 -11.26
N TRP A 976 12.95 25.37 -12.59
CA TRP A 976 12.27 24.43 -13.48
C TRP A 976 12.87 23.01 -13.47
N GLU A 977 14.13 22.88 -13.06
CA GLU A 977 14.79 21.58 -12.96
C GLU A 977 14.83 21.05 -11.51
N LYS A 978 14.34 21.84 -10.55
CA LYS A 978 14.36 21.48 -9.14
C LYS A 978 13.15 20.63 -8.75
N ARG A 979 13.38 19.67 -7.86
CA ARG A 979 12.36 18.93 -7.12
C ARG A 979 12.53 19.15 -5.62
N CYS A 980 11.48 18.91 -4.86
CA CYS A 980 11.59 18.72 -3.42
C CYS A 980 11.98 17.27 -3.09
N ASP A 981 12.37 17.03 -1.84
CA ASP A 981 12.76 15.70 -1.36
C ASP A 981 11.55 14.77 -1.06
N ASP A 982 10.32 15.28 -1.20
CA ASP A 982 9.09 14.53 -0.98
C ASP A 982 8.71 13.70 -2.22
N ALA A 983 8.84 12.39 -2.10
CA ALA A 983 8.54 11.43 -3.17
C ALA A 983 7.05 11.37 -3.55
N GLU A 984 6.14 11.80 -2.68
CA GLU A 984 4.69 11.82 -2.92
C GLU A 984 4.16 13.22 -3.24
N CYS A 985 5.04 14.18 -3.53
CA CYS A 985 4.63 15.55 -3.80
C CYS A 985 3.72 15.66 -5.05
N GLU A 986 2.45 16.03 -4.83
CA GLU A 986 1.45 16.21 -5.90
C GLU A 986 1.90 17.18 -7.00
N TYR A 987 2.65 18.22 -6.64
CA TYR A 987 3.10 19.26 -7.58
C TYR A 987 4.28 18.81 -8.44
N CYS A 988 5.19 18.02 -7.87
CA CYS A 988 6.25 17.39 -8.67
C CYS A 988 5.67 16.32 -9.61
N ALA A 989 4.65 15.59 -9.17
CA ALA A 989 3.93 14.65 -10.02
C ALA A 989 3.19 15.34 -11.18
N LEU A 990 2.52 16.47 -10.92
CA LEU A 990 1.87 17.28 -11.96
C LEU A 990 2.85 17.77 -13.02
N ARG A 991 4.06 18.16 -12.60
CA ARG A 991 5.13 18.51 -13.53
C ARG A 991 5.55 17.34 -14.39
N ASP A 992 5.68 16.16 -13.81
CA ASP A 992 6.11 14.97 -14.54
C ASP A 992 5.10 14.55 -15.61
N MET A 993 3.82 14.84 -15.41
CA MET A 993 2.77 14.55 -16.39
C MET A 993 2.85 15.40 -17.66
N MET A 994 3.60 16.51 -17.62
CA MET A 994 3.85 17.39 -18.78
C MET A 994 4.99 16.88 -19.68
N GLN A 995 5.76 15.90 -19.21
CA GLN A 995 6.89 15.30 -19.91
C GLN A 995 6.54 13.91 -20.42
#